data_AF-A0A1B8ALC5-F1
#
_entry.id   AF-A0A1B8ALC5-F1
#
_cell.length_a   1.000
_cell.length_b   1.000
_cell.length_c   1.000
_cell.angle_alpha   90.00
_cell.angle_beta   90.00
_cell.angle_gamma   90.00
#
_symmetry.space_group_name_H-M   'P 1'
#
loop_
_entity.id
_entity.type
_entity.pdbx_description
1 polymer ?
#
loop_
_entity_poly.entity_id
_entity_poly.type
_entity_poly.pdbx_seq_one_letter_code
_entity_poly.pdbx_strand_id
1 'polypeptide(L)'
;MSVVRHTSQERISTFFSRYCSLSQEECNKFAQSYLGCDIRQASPQGAFSYTVRGDDFVIQFRAERSPLDLDIIKHAHQMHGDWVPQVKKLDSIPGHPTVLIYSMQLLVGVNYSLLLHSSGTTSWDVVPRQKETVKDLAHFFSQAWNSRVPIDSSTVLIKRLDFRQKLQTLAESLPPRFQPLVSYCKDNLQFVFDSAIPWCLNHGDLCDTNIIIDPLTGKLSGVIDWAEGSILPFGCALWGLETVLGRFDFEKGEWVYDEQREDLEDLFWETFRSHVGSLNPAQERGITVARLTGLFFRHAFKFNGLYAVPKDDSWDLRLLDGQLLGDRQWLTACIRSSWEPKFEPQTAQDIAQIANSGDPISAFDWPVISQNIRHEVLDQLGTTILIYGNDGVFAGFETEFKQSLGEGTWFALLHNSGSNALSGLYFACNLMPAWGRGFVFRLWLPRNETKSATYSMSKRPAEDSQEEPRKRVQGAVAVASVAPGISRWSSAEVPDSLPPLPPISPDLEEQVFRHPGLVGPNWERLEWYGDATLEMVSTEFIFETFPHLPSGQCSQIREQLVRNSTLAGYYREYGMEHKTQLPQDIGKMTVLLRTQKNSRDVIKLQGDVFEAYVGAVVKSHPQGNANAVTWLKMLWGRTIKDQIKLAESCLKTIAQAKHIAQRSHTKQEQPTQPENEALPLTEQNAKGRLSAAISVPGIKIRYEDMPCKKKDKDTGLPLFAIGVYLDGWGETNKYMGCGVGKRKADAGGKAALQALENRKLLKVYEAKKKQWIEEKVEARKE
;
A
#
# COMPACT_ATOMS: atom_id res chain seq x y z
N MET A 1 -13.21 -3.61 -26.07
CA MET A 1 -14.17 -3.35 -24.97
C MET A 1 -13.69 -4.17 -23.78
N SER A 2 -13.49 -3.65 -22.57
CA SER A 2 -14.09 -2.44 -21.98
C SER A 2 -13.14 -1.60 -21.09
N VAL A 3 -12.48 -0.59 -21.68
CA VAL A 3 -12.50 0.73 -21.03
C VAL A 3 -13.87 1.29 -21.35
N VAL A 4 -14.85 1.15 -20.46
CA VAL A 4 -16.12 1.85 -20.68
C VAL A 4 -15.86 3.32 -20.36
N ARG A 5 -15.69 4.15 -21.40
CA ARG A 5 -16.14 5.54 -21.35
C ARG A 5 -17.66 5.49 -21.17
N HIS A 6 -18.11 5.14 -19.95
CA HIS A 6 -19.51 5.16 -19.57
C HIS A 6 -20.04 6.53 -19.97
N THR A 7 -21.03 6.54 -20.85
CA THR A 7 -21.65 7.79 -21.29
C THR A 7 -22.08 8.59 -20.06
N SER A 8 -22.12 9.92 -20.16
CA SER A 8 -22.58 10.75 -19.04
C SER A 8 -23.95 10.27 -18.52
N GLN A 9 -24.81 9.74 -19.40
CA GLN A 9 -26.08 9.10 -19.07
C GLN A 9 -25.95 7.78 -18.29
N GLU A 10 -25.00 6.89 -18.62
CA GLU A 10 -24.71 5.68 -17.81
C GLU A 10 -24.18 6.03 -16.43
N ARG A 11 -23.31 7.04 -16.31
CA ARG A 11 -22.79 7.50 -15.01
C ARG A 11 -23.91 8.10 -14.15
N ILE A 12 -24.77 8.95 -14.73
CA ILE A 12 -26.00 9.46 -14.13
C ILE A 12 -26.89 8.30 -13.64
N SER A 13 -27.23 7.35 -14.52
CA SER A 13 -28.07 6.20 -14.18
C SER A 13 -27.46 5.33 -13.06
N THR A 14 -26.14 5.11 -13.09
CA THR A 14 -25.42 4.34 -12.06
C THR A 14 -25.41 5.08 -10.72
N PHE A 15 -25.24 6.40 -10.72
CA PHE A 15 -25.28 7.22 -9.51
C PHE A 15 -26.67 7.18 -8.86
N PHE A 16 -27.73 7.42 -9.64
CA PHE A 16 -29.11 7.44 -9.13
C PHE A 16 -29.67 6.06 -8.77
N SER A 17 -29.16 4.97 -9.37
CA SER A 17 -29.58 3.60 -9.02
C SER A 17 -28.80 2.96 -7.87
N ARG A 18 -27.65 3.52 -7.46
CA ARG A 18 -26.78 2.90 -6.44
C ARG A 18 -26.36 3.79 -5.28
N TYR A 19 -26.29 5.12 -5.47
CA TYR A 19 -25.56 6.02 -4.56
C TYR A 19 -26.34 7.27 -4.12
N CYS A 20 -27.48 7.57 -4.75
CA CYS A 20 -28.33 8.70 -4.41
C CYS A 20 -29.73 8.21 -4.02
N SER A 21 -30.35 8.84 -3.01
CA SER A 21 -31.74 8.59 -2.62
C SER A 21 -32.74 9.58 -3.21
N LEU A 22 -32.25 10.65 -3.84
CA LEU A 22 -33.04 11.63 -4.60
C LEU A 22 -33.16 11.18 -6.05
N SER A 23 -34.24 11.57 -6.73
CA SER A 23 -34.31 11.51 -8.18
C SER A 23 -33.44 12.59 -8.85
N GLN A 24 -33.15 12.40 -10.14
CA GLN A 24 -32.47 13.41 -10.95
C GLN A 24 -33.26 14.71 -11.04
N GLU A 25 -34.59 14.64 -11.02
CA GLU A 25 -35.45 15.82 -11.02
C GLU A 25 -35.34 16.64 -9.73
N GLU A 26 -35.24 16.00 -8.57
CA GLU A 26 -35.09 16.69 -7.28
C GLU A 26 -33.72 17.35 -7.16
N CYS A 27 -32.65 16.68 -7.59
CA CYS A 27 -31.33 17.29 -7.76
C CYS A 27 -31.38 18.51 -8.69
N ASN A 28 -32.07 18.41 -9.82
CA ASN A 28 -32.21 19.52 -10.78
C ASN A 28 -33.02 20.69 -10.17
N LYS A 29 -34.17 20.42 -9.56
CA LYS A 29 -35.02 21.44 -8.90
C LYS A 29 -34.27 22.14 -7.77
N PHE A 30 -33.49 21.41 -6.97
CA PHE A 30 -32.62 22.00 -5.95
C PHE A 30 -31.55 22.91 -6.57
N ALA A 31 -30.82 22.43 -7.58
CA ALA A 31 -29.72 23.20 -8.18
C ALA A 31 -30.24 24.47 -8.90
N GLN A 32 -31.35 24.39 -9.63
CA GLN A 32 -31.98 25.54 -10.28
C GLN A 32 -32.48 26.57 -9.25
N SER A 33 -33.09 26.11 -8.15
CA SER A 33 -33.53 26.96 -7.03
C SER A 33 -32.35 27.63 -6.29
N TYR A 34 -31.26 26.91 -6.06
CA TYR A 34 -30.07 27.42 -5.38
C TYR A 34 -29.27 28.41 -6.23
N LEU A 35 -29.18 28.18 -7.55
CA LEU A 35 -28.41 29.01 -8.48
C LEU A 35 -29.20 30.22 -9.01
N GLY A 36 -30.53 30.14 -9.08
CA GLY A 36 -31.38 31.19 -9.64
C GLY A 36 -31.28 31.37 -11.16
N CYS A 37 -30.58 30.48 -11.86
CA CYS A 37 -30.37 30.48 -13.31
C CYS A 37 -30.78 29.13 -13.93
N ASP A 38 -30.84 29.05 -15.26
CA ASP A 38 -30.99 27.78 -15.96
C ASP A 38 -29.76 26.88 -15.75
N ILE A 39 -30.01 25.59 -15.55
CA ILE A 39 -28.95 24.61 -15.29
C ILE A 39 -28.72 23.69 -16.50
N ARG A 40 -27.46 23.31 -16.68
CA ARG A 40 -26.99 22.40 -17.74
C ARG A 40 -26.25 21.23 -17.09
N GLN A 41 -26.42 20.01 -17.59
CA GLN A 41 -25.63 18.88 -17.10
C GLN A 41 -24.15 19.10 -17.43
N ALA A 42 -23.26 18.80 -16.49
CA ALA A 42 -21.83 18.75 -16.79
C ALA A 42 -21.53 17.53 -17.68
N SER A 43 -20.45 17.60 -18.45
CA SER A 43 -19.90 16.46 -19.18
C SER A 43 -18.38 16.60 -19.24
N PRO A 44 -17.57 15.59 -18.85
CA PRO A 44 -18.00 14.28 -18.33
C PRO A 44 -18.69 14.35 -16.96
N GLN A 45 -19.37 13.26 -16.57
CA GLN A 45 -19.93 13.06 -15.22
C GLN A 45 -18.99 12.21 -14.35
N GLY A 46 -19.08 12.33 -13.03
CA GLY A 46 -18.27 11.55 -12.09
C GLY A 46 -18.79 10.12 -11.88
N ALA A 47 -17.97 9.23 -11.31
CA ALA A 47 -18.37 7.84 -11.00
C ALA A 47 -19.16 7.71 -9.68
N PHE A 48 -19.00 8.68 -8.77
CA PHE A 48 -19.64 8.74 -7.45
C PHE A 48 -20.45 10.03 -7.25
N SER A 49 -20.75 10.75 -8.34
CA SER A 49 -21.33 12.08 -8.28
C SER A 49 -22.18 12.44 -9.51
N TYR A 50 -23.29 13.14 -9.27
CA TYR A 50 -24.04 13.86 -10.31
C TYR A 50 -23.69 15.35 -10.27
N THR A 51 -23.39 15.93 -11.42
CA THR A 51 -22.87 17.31 -11.52
C THR A 51 -23.68 18.13 -12.53
N VAL A 52 -24.15 19.31 -12.12
CA VAL A 52 -24.83 20.29 -12.99
C VAL A 52 -24.17 21.65 -12.82
N ARG A 53 -24.24 22.50 -13.84
CA ARG A 53 -23.69 23.87 -13.82
C ARG A 53 -24.76 24.89 -14.18
N GLY A 54 -24.71 26.04 -13.51
CA GLY A 54 -25.30 27.28 -13.99
C GLY A 54 -24.30 28.03 -14.85
N ASP A 55 -24.37 29.36 -14.79
CA ASP A 55 -23.44 30.24 -15.51
C ASP A 55 -22.13 30.48 -14.74
N ASP A 56 -22.18 30.80 -13.43
CA ASP A 56 -20.97 31.06 -12.61
C ASP A 56 -20.55 29.91 -11.67
N PHE A 57 -21.45 28.95 -11.39
CA PHE A 57 -21.25 27.91 -10.36
C PHE A 57 -21.68 26.51 -10.81
N VAL A 58 -21.07 25.50 -10.19
CA VAL A 58 -21.32 24.07 -10.37
C VAL A 58 -21.90 23.50 -9.08
N ILE A 59 -23.01 22.77 -9.16
CA ILE A 59 -23.58 22.00 -8.06
C ILE A 59 -23.28 20.52 -8.28
N GLN A 60 -22.59 19.90 -7.33
CA GLN A 60 -22.27 18.48 -7.33
C GLN A 60 -22.91 17.76 -6.16
N PHE A 61 -23.73 16.76 -6.47
CA PHE A 61 -24.29 15.79 -5.55
C PHE A 61 -23.34 14.58 -5.51
N ARG A 62 -22.91 14.15 -4.31
CA ARG A 62 -21.97 13.03 -4.12
C ARG A 62 -22.55 11.96 -3.20
N ALA A 63 -22.08 10.73 -3.42
CA ALA A 63 -22.34 9.60 -2.55
C ALA A 63 -21.73 9.83 -1.15
N GLU A 64 -22.43 9.44 -0.09
CA GLU A 64 -21.93 9.52 1.30
C GLU A 64 -20.54 8.89 1.47
N ARG A 65 -20.28 7.79 0.75
CA ARG A 65 -19.01 7.04 0.74
C ARG A 65 -17.88 7.68 -0.10
N SER A 66 -18.11 8.85 -0.70
CA SER A 66 -17.11 9.63 -1.44
C SER A 66 -17.30 11.13 -1.18
N PRO A 67 -17.09 11.58 0.07
CA PRO A 67 -17.09 13.01 0.39
C PRO A 67 -15.89 13.69 -0.29
N LEU A 68 -16.00 15.00 -0.49
CA LEU A 68 -14.84 15.85 -0.76
C LEU A 68 -14.20 16.30 0.55
N ASP A 69 -12.87 16.19 0.62
CA ASP A 69 -12.05 16.80 1.65
C ASP A 69 -11.89 18.30 1.35
N LEU A 70 -12.57 19.13 2.14
CA LEU A 70 -12.57 20.58 1.97
C LEU A 70 -11.27 21.23 2.43
N ASP A 71 -10.51 20.62 3.34
CA ASP A 71 -9.24 21.16 3.81
C ASP A 71 -8.14 20.91 2.77
N ILE A 72 -8.16 19.76 2.09
CA ILE A 72 -7.34 19.49 0.90
C ILE A 72 -7.65 20.47 -0.24
N ILE A 73 -8.92 20.69 -0.58
CA ILE A 73 -9.30 21.64 -1.65
C ILE A 73 -8.91 23.07 -1.27
N LYS A 74 -9.11 23.47 -0.01
CA LYS A 74 -8.71 24.79 0.48
C LYS A 74 -7.20 25.00 0.44
N HIS A 75 -6.41 23.98 0.78
CA HIS A 75 -4.96 23.99 0.65
C HIS A 75 -4.54 24.10 -0.83
N ALA A 76 -5.20 23.37 -1.73
CA ALA A 76 -4.96 23.48 -3.17
C ALA A 76 -5.25 24.90 -3.72
N HIS A 77 -6.35 25.54 -3.30
CA HIS A 77 -6.65 26.94 -3.67
C HIS A 77 -5.66 27.94 -3.02
N GLN A 78 -5.16 27.67 -1.82
CA GLN A 78 -4.08 28.48 -1.21
C GLN A 78 -2.73 28.31 -1.92
N MET A 79 -2.51 27.18 -2.61
CA MET A 79 -1.28 26.83 -3.32
C MET A 79 -1.27 27.32 -4.78
N HIS A 80 -2.41 27.24 -5.45
CA HIS A 80 -2.54 27.47 -6.89
C HIS A 80 -3.46 28.63 -7.27
N GLY A 81 -4.11 29.29 -6.29
CA GLY A 81 -5.04 30.39 -6.53
C GLY A 81 -6.24 29.98 -7.38
N ASP A 82 -6.64 30.85 -8.30
CA ASP A 82 -7.85 30.72 -9.12
C ASP A 82 -7.84 29.52 -10.09
N TRP A 83 -6.69 28.86 -10.28
CA TRP A 83 -6.61 27.56 -10.96
C TRP A 83 -7.29 26.42 -10.20
N VAL A 84 -7.65 26.59 -8.93
CA VAL A 84 -8.42 25.61 -8.15
C VAL A 84 -9.74 26.26 -7.73
N PRO A 85 -10.90 25.63 -7.99
CA PRO A 85 -12.18 26.27 -7.73
C PRO A 85 -12.43 26.39 -6.22
N GLN A 86 -13.00 27.51 -5.78
CA GLN A 86 -13.53 27.60 -4.43
C GLN A 86 -14.72 26.65 -4.26
N VAL A 87 -14.70 25.81 -3.22
CA VAL A 87 -15.74 24.80 -2.94
C VAL A 87 -16.37 25.01 -1.56
N LYS A 88 -17.71 24.96 -1.52
CA LYS A 88 -18.53 25.08 -0.32
C LYS A 88 -19.49 23.89 -0.23
N LYS A 89 -19.46 23.14 0.88
CA LYS A 89 -20.52 22.17 1.19
C LYS A 89 -21.83 22.91 1.51
N LEU A 90 -22.94 22.43 0.98
CA LEU A 90 -24.29 22.93 1.24
C LEU A 90 -25.02 22.03 2.25
N ASP A 91 -26.11 22.55 2.81
CA ASP A 91 -27.00 21.80 3.68
C ASP A 91 -27.70 20.65 2.92
N SER A 92 -28.02 19.58 3.63
CA SER A 92 -28.72 18.43 3.07
C SER A 92 -30.20 18.76 2.79
N ILE A 93 -30.74 18.20 1.71
CA ILE A 93 -32.16 18.30 1.40
C ILE A 93 -32.97 17.58 2.49
N PRO A 94 -34.05 18.21 3.04
CA PRO A 94 -34.90 17.58 4.05
C PRO A 94 -35.40 16.20 3.62
N GLY A 95 -35.29 15.21 4.50
CA GLY A 95 -35.59 13.81 4.20
C GLY A 95 -34.42 13.00 3.61
N HIS A 96 -33.40 13.65 3.02
CA HIS A 96 -32.29 13.00 2.31
C HIS A 96 -30.91 13.36 2.90
N PRO A 97 -30.65 13.07 4.20
CA PRO A 97 -29.43 13.51 4.89
C PRO A 97 -28.13 12.85 4.40
N THR A 98 -28.22 11.75 3.65
CA THR A 98 -27.07 10.97 3.15
C THR A 98 -26.50 11.49 1.83
N VAL A 99 -27.23 12.34 1.10
CA VAL A 99 -26.71 12.93 -0.15
C VAL A 99 -25.88 14.16 0.19
N LEU A 100 -24.58 14.12 -0.14
CA LEU A 100 -23.67 15.22 0.09
C LEU A 100 -23.75 16.22 -1.07
N ILE A 101 -23.96 17.50 -0.78
CA ILE A 101 -24.14 18.54 -1.80
C ILE A 101 -23.03 19.58 -1.67
N TYR A 102 -22.41 19.94 -2.79
CA TYR A 102 -21.33 20.93 -2.87
C TYR A 102 -21.62 21.94 -3.97
N SER A 103 -21.40 23.23 -3.69
CA SER A 103 -21.27 24.29 -4.69
C SER A 103 -19.79 24.53 -4.96
N MET A 104 -19.43 24.78 -6.22
CA MET A 104 -18.07 25.06 -6.67
C MET A 104 -18.10 26.22 -7.66
N GLN A 105 -17.09 27.09 -7.63
CA GLN A 105 -16.84 28.06 -8.70
C GLN A 105 -16.69 27.35 -10.05
N LEU A 106 -17.36 27.83 -11.11
CA LEU A 106 -17.12 27.34 -12.46
C LEU A 106 -15.80 27.90 -12.99
N LEU A 107 -14.88 27.03 -13.42
CA LEU A 107 -13.68 27.44 -14.14
C LEU A 107 -13.97 27.47 -15.65
N VAL A 108 -13.64 28.59 -16.29
CA VAL A 108 -13.99 28.85 -17.70
C VAL A 108 -12.94 28.23 -18.63
N GLY A 109 -13.33 27.21 -19.38
CA GLY A 109 -12.48 26.53 -20.35
C GLY A 109 -13.08 25.22 -20.85
N VAL A 110 -12.23 24.36 -21.41
CA VAL A 110 -12.54 23.00 -21.84
C VAL A 110 -11.55 22.00 -21.21
N ASN A 111 -11.96 20.75 -21.03
CA ASN A 111 -11.05 19.69 -20.59
C ASN A 111 -9.96 19.47 -21.66
N TYR A 112 -8.70 19.30 -21.26
CA TYR A 112 -7.55 19.12 -22.18
C TYR A 112 -7.78 18.00 -23.21
N SER A 113 -8.46 16.93 -22.83
CA SER A 113 -8.92 15.84 -23.71
C SER A 113 -9.63 16.29 -25.00
N LEU A 114 -10.29 17.46 -25.01
CA LEU A 114 -10.97 18.01 -26.19
C LEU A 114 -10.02 18.67 -27.20
N LEU A 115 -8.83 19.11 -26.77
CA LEU A 115 -7.74 19.54 -27.67
C LEU A 115 -7.32 18.37 -28.57
N LEU A 116 -7.19 17.18 -27.98
CA LEU A 116 -6.76 15.94 -28.66
C LEU A 116 -7.82 15.35 -29.60
N HIS A 117 -9.11 15.64 -29.38
CA HIS A 117 -10.23 15.10 -30.16
C HIS A 117 -10.78 16.07 -31.22
N SER A 118 -10.05 17.14 -31.56
CA SER A 118 -10.45 18.15 -32.56
C SER A 118 -10.27 17.70 -34.02
N SER A 119 -10.75 16.52 -34.39
CA SER A 119 -10.61 15.90 -35.72
C SER A 119 -11.63 16.37 -36.78
N GLY A 120 -12.37 17.45 -36.51
CA GLY A 120 -13.51 17.91 -37.32
C GLY A 120 -13.21 19.03 -38.31
N THR A 121 -12.71 20.18 -37.83
CA THR A 121 -12.61 21.41 -38.63
C THR A 121 -11.42 22.28 -38.24
N THR A 122 -10.70 22.76 -39.26
CA THR A 122 -9.50 23.62 -39.21
C THR A 122 -8.30 23.10 -38.42
N SER A 123 -7.20 22.86 -39.14
CA SER A 123 -5.89 22.48 -38.62
C SER A 123 -5.13 23.67 -38.00
N TRP A 124 -5.76 24.38 -37.05
CA TRP A 124 -5.09 25.41 -36.27
C TRP A 124 -4.19 24.74 -35.23
N ASP A 125 -2.90 24.73 -35.54
CA ASP A 125 -1.75 24.41 -34.69
C ASP A 125 -2.06 23.94 -33.25
N VAL A 126 -1.94 22.63 -33.01
CA VAL A 126 -2.10 22.03 -31.67
C VAL A 126 -0.83 22.24 -30.85
N VAL A 127 0.35 22.22 -31.49
CA VAL A 127 1.66 22.25 -30.82
C VAL A 127 1.91 23.54 -30.03
N PRO A 128 1.61 24.76 -30.53
CA PRO A 128 1.73 25.98 -29.73
C PRO A 128 0.83 25.98 -28.49
N ARG A 129 -0.41 25.50 -28.61
CA ARG A 129 -1.36 25.42 -27.49
C ARG A 129 -0.90 24.42 -26.44
N GLN A 130 -0.41 23.25 -26.87
CA GLN A 130 0.24 22.27 -26.01
C GLN A 130 1.51 22.83 -25.32
N LYS A 131 2.32 23.61 -26.03
CA LYS A 131 3.50 24.30 -25.46
C LYS A 131 3.11 25.34 -24.39
N GLU A 132 1.98 26.04 -24.52
CA GLU A 132 1.45 26.88 -23.43
C GLU A 132 0.92 26.04 -22.26
N THR A 133 0.16 24.96 -22.50
CA THR A 133 -0.31 24.06 -21.43
C THR A 133 0.86 23.49 -20.62
N VAL A 134 1.95 23.10 -21.29
CA VAL A 134 3.16 22.55 -20.66
C VAL A 134 3.89 23.59 -19.80
N LYS A 135 3.96 24.86 -20.24
CA LYS A 135 4.52 25.95 -19.42
C LYS A 135 3.69 26.20 -18.16
N ASP A 136 2.37 26.27 -18.30
CA ASP A 136 1.48 26.52 -17.17
C ASP A 136 1.46 25.32 -16.20
N LEU A 137 1.59 24.08 -16.69
CA LEU A 137 1.80 22.90 -15.83
C LEU A 137 3.16 22.93 -15.13
N ALA A 138 4.24 23.37 -15.78
CA ALA A 138 5.53 23.58 -15.13
C ALA A 138 5.43 24.64 -14.02
N HIS A 139 4.69 25.72 -14.26
CA HIS A 139 4.39 26.73 -13.25
C HIS A 139 3.55 26.15 -12.09
N PHE A 140 2.49 25.39 -12.38
CA PHE A 140 1.67 24.68 -11.38
C PHE A 140 2.51 23.74 -10.49
N PHE A 141 3.40 22.92 -11.08
CA PHE A 141 4.32 22.09 -10.30
C PHE A 141 5.34 22.95 -9.53
N SER A 142 5.79 24.09 -10.06
CA SER A 142 6.69 25.01 -9.33
C SER A 142 6.03 25.63 -8.09
N GLN A 143 4.73 25.96 -8.17
CA GLN A 143 3.94 26.41 -7.02
C GLN A 143 3.91 25.31 -5.95
N ALA A 144 3.62 24.06 -6.33
CA ALA A 144 3.63 22.93 -5.40
C ALA A 144 5.01 22.68 -4.76
N TRP A 145 6.09 22.78 -5.54
CA TRP A 145 7.47 22.69 -5.02
C TRP A 145 7.77 23.78 -3.97
N ASN A 146 7.39 25.02 -4.27
CA ASN A 146 7.63 26.17 -3.41
C ASN A 146 6.73 26.16 -2.15
N SER A 147 5.51 25.62 -2.23
CA SER A 147 4.58 25.43 -1.10
C SER A 147 4.93 24.19 -0.25
N ARG A 148 6.16 24.16 0.27
CA ARG A 148 6.69 23.07 1.10
C ARG A 148 5.94 22.94 2.44
N VAL A 149 5.33 21.78 2.66
CA VAL A 149 4.71 21.39 3.93
C VAL A 149 5.77 20.76 4.86
N PRO A 150 5.87 21.19 6.14
CA PRO A 150 6.69 20.51 7.13
C PRO A 150 6.00 19.21 7.61
N ILE A 151 6.68 18.07 7.43
CA ILE A 151 6.18 16.74 7.81
C ILE A 151 7.06 16.14 8.91
N ASP A 152 6.44 15.50 9.89
CA ASP A 152 7.15 14.88 11.02
C ASP A 152 7.88 13.59 10.62
N SER A 153 8.93 13.25 11.35
CA SER A 153 9.79 12.09 11.05
C SER A 153 9.05 10.73 11.11
N SER A 154 7.94 10.63 11.84
CA SER A 154 7.14 9.39 11.88
C SER A 154 6.25 9.25 10.64
N THR A 155 5.64 10.33 10.15
CA THR A 155 4.91 10.33 8.87
C THR A 155 5.84 10.06 7.69
N VAL A 156 7.04 10.67 7.68
CA VAL A 156 8.09 10.36 6.68
C VAL A 156 8.44 8.86 6.70
N LEU A 157 8.65 8.27 7.88
CA LEU A 157 8.98 6.85 8.02
C LEU A 157 7.82 5.93 7.59
N ILE A 158 6.58 6.25 7.99
CA ILE A 158 5.38 5.47 7.62
C ILE A 158 5.20 5.45 6.10
N LYS A 159 5.31 6.61 5.44
CA LYS A 159 5.20 6.71 3.97
C LYS A 159 6.37 6.04 3.24
N ARG A 160 7.59 6.12 3.77
CA ARG A 160 8.76 5.39 3.23
C ARG A 160 8.55 3.88 3.27
N LEU A 161 7.95 3.37 4.35
CA LEU A 161 7.61 1.94 4.48
C LEU A 161 6.43 1.53 3.58
N ASP A 162 5.39 2.36 3.47
CA ASP A 162 4.27 2.18 2.53
C ASP A 162 4.76 2.12 1.07
N PHE A 163 5.63 3.06 0.66
CA PHE A 163 6.24 3.08 -0.67
C PHE A 163 7.08 1.82 -0.93
N ARG A 164 7.94 1.42 0.04
CA ARG A 164 8.76 0.22 -0.08
C ARG A 164 7.92 -1.06 -0.16
N GLN A 165 6.84 -1.14 0.61
CA GLN A 165 5.94 -2.30 0.59
C GLN A 165 5.16 -2.38 -0.74
N LYS A 166 4.63 -1.26 -1.24
CA LYS A 166 3.95 -1.21 -2.54
C LYS A 166 4.88 -1.62 -3.68
N LEU A 167 6.10 -1.08 -3.73
CA LEU A 167 7.10 -1.47 -4.72
C LEU A 167 7.53 -2.94 -4.57
N GLN A 168 7.63 -3.48 -3.35
CA GLN A 168 7.91 -4.90 -3.14
C GLN A 168 6.76 -5.80 -3.64
N THR A 169 5.51 -5.44 -3.36
CA THR A 169 4.32 -6.17 -3.86
C THR A 169 4.18 -6.07 -5.38
N LEU A 170 4.54 -4.94 -6.00
CA LEU A 170 4.66 -4.85 -7.47
C LEU A 170 5.80 -5.71 -8.01
N ALA A 171 6.95 -5.79 -7.33
CA ALA A 171 8.06 -6.66 -7.72
C ALA A 171 7.70 -8.16 -7.62
N GLU A 172 6.78 -8.52 -6.74
CA GLU A 172 6.27 -9.89 -6.61
C GLU A 172 5.15 -10.23 -7.63
N SER A 173 4.50 -9.22 -8.21
CA SER A 173 3.25 -9.41 -8.99
C SER A 173 3.32 -8.99 -10.46
N LEU A 174 4.18 -8.02 -10.82
CA LEU A 174 4.22 -7.50 -12.19
C LEU A 174 5.06 -8.37 -13.14
N PRO A 175 4.72 -8.38 -14.44
CA PRO A 175 5.48 -9.10 -15.47
C PRO A 175 6.99 -8.75 -15.46
N PRO A 176 7.88 -9.71 -15.79
CA PRO A 176 9.34 -9.54 -15.72
C PRO A 176 9.90 -8.28 -16.40
N ARG A 177 9.24 -7.77 -17.44
CA ARG A 177 9.62 -6.56 -18.18
C ARG A 177 9.66 -5.27 -17.32
N PHE A 178 8.88 -5.19 -16.23
CA PHE A 178 8.88 -4.04 -15.32
C PHE A 178 9.88 -4.17 -14.16
N GLN A 179 10.39 -5.38 -13.90
CA GLN A 179 11.17 -5.69 -12.69
C GLN A 179 12.45 -4.85 -12.52
N PRO A 180 13.21 -4.51 -13.58
CA PRO A 180 14.36 -3.61 -13.44
C PRO A 180 13.97 -2.22 -12.90
N LEU A 181 12.82 -1.68 -13.32
CA LEU A 181 12.36 -0.36 -12.94
C LEU A 181 11.72 -0.34 -11.55
N VAL A 182 10.95 -1.36 -11.19
CA VAL A 182 10.42 -1.50 -9.82
C VAL A 182 11.58 -1.65 -8.82
N SER A 183 12.62 -2.41 -9.18
CA SER A 183 13.83 -2.56 -8.35
C SER A 183 14.61 -1.25 -8.27
N TYR A 184 14.86 -0.56 -9.39
CA TYR A 184 15.49 0.76 -9.41
C TYR A 184 14.77 1.75 -8.49
N CYS A 185 13.44 1.81 -8.53
CA CYS A 185 12.67 2.67 -7.63
C CYS A 185 12.83 2.26 -6.17
N LYS A 186 12.75 0.96 -5.85
CA LYS A 186 12.83 0.41 -4.49
C LYS A 186 14.19 0.65 -3.83
N ASP A 187 15.26 0.60 -4.63
CA ASP A 187 16.65 0.68 -4.14
C ASP A 187 17.21 2.12 -4.19
N ASN A 188 16.48 3.04 -4.83
CA ASN A 188 16.74 4.49 -4.79
C ASN A 188 15.73 5.27 -3.93
N LEU A 189 14.87 4.62 -3.13
CA LEU A 189 13.86 5.29 -2.30
C LEU A 189 14.43 6.34 -1.33
N GLN A 190 15.67 6.22 -0.88
CA GLN A 190 16.33 7.26 -0.07
C GLN A 190 16.33 8.61 -0.80
N PHE A 191 16.46 8.65 -2.12
CA PHE A 191 16.44 9.91 -2.87
C PHE A 191 15.06 10.60 -2.87
N VAL A 192 13.97 9.84 -2.67
CA VAL A 192 12.61 10.40 -2.52
C VAL A 192 12.36 10.94 -1.11
N PHE A 193 12.99 10.37 -0.09
CA PHE A 193 12.67 10.65 1.31
C PHE A 193 13.76 11.38 2.12
N ASP A 194 14.99 11.50 1.59
CA ASP A 194 16.15 12.12 2.26
C ASP A 194 16.78 13.28 1.48
N SER A 195 16.66 13.35 0.14
CA SER A 195 17.37 14.33 -0.72
C SER A 195 16.82 15.76 -0.73
N ALA A 196 16.21 16.19 0.38
CA ALA A 196 15.66 17.54 0.56
C ALA A 196 14.68 18.02 -0.54
N ILE A 197 14.04 17.10 -1.29
CA ILE A 197 12.87 17.44 -2.09
C ILE A 197 11.71 17.83 -1.16
N PRO A 198 10.89 18.84 -1.51
CA PRO A 198 9.80 19.29 -0.67
C PRO A 198 8.71 18.23 -0.59
N TRP A 199 8.04 18.17 0.56
CA TRP A 199 6.73 17.57 0.66
C TRP A 199 5.70 18.62 0.29
N CYS A 200 4.79 18.29 -0.60
CA CYS A 200 3.78 19.21 -1.12
C CYS A 200 2.44 18.49 -1.29
N LEU A 201 1.37 19.25 -1.48
CA LEU A 201 0.13 18.68 -1.95
C LEU A 201 0.34 18.15 -3.38
N ASN A 202 0.01 16.87 -3.60
CA ASN A 202 0.10 16.20 -4.89
C ASN A 202 -1.33 15.90 -5.37
N HIS A 203 -1.60 16.14 -6.65
CA HIS A 203 -2.87 15.79 -7.27
C HIS A 203 -2.96 14.27 -7.52
N GLY A 204 -4.01 13.62 -7.02
CA GLY A 204 -4.14 12.15 -7.09
C GLY A 204 -4.60 11.61 -8.45
N ASP A 205 -5.31 12.43 -9.24
CA ASP A 205 -5.82 12.08 -10.57
C ASP A 205 -5.63 13.22 -11.60
N LEU A 206 -4.38 13.57 -11.93
CA LEU A 206 -4.07 14.65 -12.87
C LEU A 206 -4.12 14.17 -14.34
N CYS A 207 -5.32 13.84 -14.81
CA CYS A 207 -5.59 13.34 -16.16
C CYS A 207 -6.23 14.39 -17.11
N ASP A 208 -6.43 14.02 -18.38
CA ASP A 208 -6.90 14.85 -19.49
C ASP A 208 -8.35 15.36 -19.33
N THR A 209 -9.13 14.74 -18.44
CA THR A 209 -10.45 15.25 -18.03
C THR A 209 -10.38 16.24 -16.87
N ASN A 210 -9.27 16.27 -16.11
CA ASN A 210 -9.16 17.04 -14.87
C ASN A 210 -8.30 18.32 -15.03
N ILE A 211 -7.58 18.45 -16.15
CA ILE A 211 -6.93 19.68 -16.60
C ILE A 211 -7.92 20.48 -17.47
N ILE A 212 -8.18 21.74 -17.12
CA ILE A 212 -9.06 22.67 -17.85
C ILE A 212 -8.22 23.77 -18.50
N ILE A 213 -8.36 23.97 -19.80
CA ILE A 213 -7.63 24.97 -20.60
C ILE A 213 -8.56 25.94 -21.33
N ASP A 214 -8.03 27.11 -21.69
CA ASP A 214 -8.60 27.92 -22.76
C ASP A 214 -8.39 27.20 -24.12
N PRO A 215 -9.47 26.87 -24.87
CA PRO A 215 -9.34 26.20 -26.16
C PRO A 215 -8.60 27.02 -27.24
N LEU A 216 -8.54 28.35 -27.10
CA LEU A 216 -7.91 29.25 -28.07
C LEU A 216 -6.40 29.40 -27.84
N THR A 217 -5.97 29.59 -26.60
CA THR A 217 -4.54 29.78 -26.28
C THR A 217 -3.83 28.53 -25.79
N GLY A 218 -4.55 27.52 -25.28
CA GLY A 218 -3.97 26.35 -24.61
C GLY A 218 -3.54 26.60 -23.17
N LYS A 219 -3.71 27.81 -22.63
CA LYS A 219 -3.35 28.16 -21.25
C LYS A 219 -4.23 27.46 -20.23
N LEU A 220 -3.67 27.19 -19.06
CA LEU A 220 -4.36 26.56 -17.94
C LEU A 220 -5.41 27.52 -17.36
N SER A 221 -6.68 27.14 -17.45
CA SER A 221 -7.79 27.76 -16.71
C SER A 221 -7.96 27.13 -15.33
N GLY A 222 -7.52 25.88 -15.13
CA GLY A 222 -7.38 25.28 -13.81
C GLY A 222 -7.36 23.76 -13.76
N VAL A 223 -7.40 23.21 -12.54
CA VAL A 223 -7.28 21.79 -12.21
C VAL A 223 -8.39 21.38 -11.23
N ILE A 224 -9.12 20.31 -11.56
CA ILE A 224 -10.33 19.85 -10.85
C ILE A 224 -10.24 18.39 -10.37
N ASP A 225 -11.21 18.00 -9.53
CA ASP A 225 -11.33 16.68 -8.87
C ASP A 225 -10.17 16.31 -7.92
N TRP A 226 -9.85 17.25 -7.02
CA TRP A 226 -8.92 17.10 -5.89
C TRP A 226 -9.32 16.03 -4.84
N ALA A 227 -10.29 15.15 -5.14
CA ALA A 227 -10.80 14.13 -4.22
C ALA A 227 -9.74 13.09 -3.81
N GLU A 228 -8.72 12.87 -4.63
CA GLU A 228 -7.55 12.02 -4.33
C GLU A 228 -6.29 12.83 -3.94
N GLY A 229 -6.42 14.14 -3.70
CA GLY A 229 -5.32 15.02 -3.32
C GLY A 229 -4.68 14.61 -1.99
N SER A 230 -3.35 14.50 -1.93
CA SER A 230 -2.65 14.08 -0.72
C SER A 230 -1.24 14.66 -0.60
N ILE A 231 -0.77 14.84 0.64
CA ILE A 231 0.56 15.41 0.91
C ILE A 231 1.61 14.30 0.82
N LEU A 232 2.55 14.45 -0.12
CA LEU A 232 3.57 13.48 -0.51
C LEU A 232 4.87 14.19 -0.91
N PRO A 233 6.01 13.48 -1.03
CA PRO A 233 7.19 14.03 -1.67
C PRO A 233 6.88 14.51 -3.09
N PHE A 234 7.42 15.67 -3.47
CA PHE A 234 7.26 16.20 -4.82
C PHE A 234 7.70 15.20 -5.89
N GLY A 235 7.03 15.21 -7.03
CA GLY A 235 7.25 14.27 -8.13
C GLY A 235 6.30 13.09 -8.14
N CYS A 236 5.64 12.75 -7.02
CA CYS A 236 4.67 11.65 -6.97
C CYS A 236 3.46 11.87 -7.90
N ALA A 237 3.09 13.11 -8.22
CA ALA A 237 2.05 13.46 -9.20
C ALA A 237 2.58 13.76 -10.63
N LEU A 238 3.90 13.69 -10.90
CA LEU A 238 4.45 13.99 -12.24
C LEU A 238 4.06 12.96 -13.31
N TRP A 239 3.43 11.83 -12.95
CA TRP A 239 2.77 10.96 -13.94
C TRP A 239 1.70 11.72 -14.74
N GLY A 240 1.13 12.80 -14.18
CA GLY A 240 0.20 13.67 -14.91
C GLY A 240 0.85 14.41 -16.09
N LEU A 241 2.18 14.64 -16.06
CA LEU A 241 2.91 15.25 -17.17
C LEU A 241 2.85 14.39 -18.44
N GLU A 242 2.87 13.06 -18.32
CA GLU A 242 2.74 12.17 -19.49
C GLU A 242 1.46 12.48 -20.29
N THR A 243 0.40 12.89 -19.61
CA THR A 243 -0.93 13.21 -20.18
C THR A 243 -0.92 14.41 -21.14
N VAL A 244 0.13 15.25 -21.11
CA VAL A 244 0.35 16.33 -22.10
C VAL A 244 1.57 16.09 -23.00
N LEU A 245 2.26 14.97 -22.85
CA LEU A 245 3.39 14.52 -23.67
C LEU A 245 3.01 13.44 -24.70
N GLY A 246 1.87 12.79 -24.51
CA GLY A 246 1.37 11.72 -25.37
C GLY A 246 -0.08 11.38 -25.09
N ARG A 247 -0.56 10.31 -25.73
CA ARG A 247 -1.97 9.89 -25.72
C ARG A 247 -2.11 8.37 -25.85
N PHE A 248 -3.21 7.84 -25.33
CA PHE A 248 -3.57 6.43 -25.56
C PHE A 248 -4.27 6.29 -26.91
N ASP A 249 -3.64 5.57 -27.83
CA ASP A 249 -4.21 5.17 -29.13
C ASP A 249 -5.21 4.04 -28.90
N PHE A 250 -6.50 4.32 -29.05
CA PHE A 250 -7.57 3.35 -28.81
C PHE A 250 -7.77 2.33 -29.94
N GLU A 251 -7.18 2.55 -31.12
CA GLU A 251 -7.30 1.64 -32.27
C GLU A 251 -6.23 0.55 -32.20
N LYS A 252 -4.98 0.93 -31.91
CA LYS A 252 -3.88 0.00 -31.60
C LYS A 252 -4.01 -0.56 -30.17
N GLY A 253 -4.60 0.22 -29.28
CA GLY A 253 -4.73 -0.07 -27.86
C GLY A 253 -3.40 0.06 -27.13
N GLU A 254 -2.60 1.08 -27.42
CA GLU A 254 -1.26 1.31 -26.84
C GLU A 254 -1.05 2.79 -26.51
N TRP A 255 -0.07 3.11 -25.67
CA TRP A 255 0.31 4.49 -25.41
C TRP A 255 1.34 4.98 -26.43
N VAL A 256 1.09 6.16 -27.02
CA VAL A 256 1.89 6.78 -28.08
C VAL A 256 2.27 8.19 -27.63
N TYR A 257 3.57 8.47 -27.56
CA TYR A 257 4.09 9.82 -27.33
C TYR A 257 3.98 10.68 -28.59
N ASP A 258 3.83 12.00 -28.43
CA ASP A 258 3.79 12.92 -29.56
C ASP A 258 5.20 13.12 -30.16
N GLU A 259 5.30 13.46 -31.45
CA GLU A 259 6.60 13.59 -32.15
C GLU A 259 7.51 14.65 -31.49
N GLN A 260 6.92 15.73 -31.00
CA GLN A 260 7.56 16.82 -30.27
C GLN A 260 7.75 16.55 -28.76
N ARG A 261 7.68 15.29 -28.27
CA ARG A 261 7.72 14.98 -26.83
C ARG A 261 8.98 15.52 -26.14
N GLU A 262 10.15 15.39 -26.75
CA GLU A 262 11.41 15.84 -26.14
C GLU A 262 11.44 17.37 -25.97
N ASP A 263 11.10 18.10 -27.03
CA ASP A 263 10.81 19.55 -27.05
C ASP A 263 9.89 20.00 -25.89
N LEU A 264 8.85 19.22 -25.59
CA LEU A 264 7.88 19.52 -24.54
C LEU A 264 8.42 19.18 -23.14
N GLU A 265 9.14 18.08 -22.98
CA GLU A 265 9.72 17.71 -21.69
C GLU A 265 10.88 18.64 -21.29
N ASP A 266 11.73 19.07 -22.24
CA ASP A 266 12.74 20.09 -21.97
C ASP A 266 12.11 21.45 -21.66
N LEU A 267 11.10 21.89 -22.43
CA LEU A 267 10.34 23.11 -22.13
C LEU A 267 9.70 23.08 -20.73
N PHE A 268 9.18 21.93 -20.31
CA PHE A 268 8.67 21.73 -18.95
C PHE A 268 9.78 21.95 -17.91
N TRP A 269 10.93 21.29 -18.07
CA TRP A 269 12.00 21.35 -17.08
C TRP A 269 12.74 22.69 -17.06
N GLU A 270 12.91 23.37 -18.20
CA GLU A 270 13.38 24.75 -18.26
C GLU A 270 12.43 25.71 -17.53
N THR A 271 11.12 25.62 -17.83
CA THR A 271 10.10 26.47 -17.18
C THR A 271 9.97 26.16 -15.69
N PHE A 272 10.13 24.91 -15.27
CA PHE A 272 10.13 24.54 -13.86
C PHE A 272 11.36 25.13 -13.14
N ARG A 273 12.56 24.94 -13.69
CA ARG A 273 13.82 25.46 -13.12
C ARG A 273 13.88 26.99 -13.08
N SER A 274 13.25 27.71 -14.01
CA SER A 274 13.18 29.17 -13.94
C SER A 274 12.31 29.70 -12.79
N HIS A 275 11.40 28.88 -12.24
CA HIS A 275 10.54 29.23 -11.10
C HIS A 275 10.99 28.65 -9.75
N VAL A 276 11.80 27.58 -9.73
CA VAL A 276 12.31 26.97 -8.48
C VAL A 276 13.82 27.17 -8.24
N GLY A 277 14.55 27.67 -9.24
CA GLY A 277 16.01 27.82 -9.21
C GLY A 277 16.76 26.52 -9.53
N SER A 278 18.06 26.51 -9.21
CA SER A 278 18.95 25.37 -9.45
C SER A 278 18.64 24.19 -8.53
N LEU A 279 18.27 23.06 -9.12
CA LEU A 279 18.19 21.77 -8.43
C LEU A 279 19.59 21.17 -8.25
N ASN A 280 19.82 20.44 -7.16
CA ASN A 280 21.04 19.63 -7.01
C ASN A 280 20.82 18.19 -7.53
N PRO A 281 21.88 17.44 -7.88
CA PRO A 281 21.73 16.10 -8.48
C PRO A 281 20.98 15.07 -7.63
N ALA A 282 20.99 15.22 -6.29
CA ALA A 282 20.21 14.36 -5.41
C ALA A 282 18.71 14.71 -5.43
N GLN A 283 18.37 15.99 -5.58
CA GLN A 283 16.99 16.43 -5.83
C GLN A 283 16.51 15.95 -7.21
N GLU A 284 17.29 16.12 -8.27
CA GLU A 284 16.94 15.65 -9.62
C GLU A 284 16.71 14.13 -9.64
N ARG A 285 17.62 13.34 -9.04
CA ARG A 285 17.43 11.89 -8.87
C ARG A 285 16.19 11.55 -8.03
N GLY A 286 15.93 12.32 -6.96
CA GLY A 286 14.74 12.15 -6.12
C GLY A 286 13.43 12.38 -6.87
N ILE A 287 13.37 13.42 -7.69
CA ILE A 287 12.23 13.75 -8.56
C ILE A 287 12.01 12.64 -9.59
N THR A 288 13.06 12.15 -10.26
CA THR A 288 12.97 11.03 -11.21
C THR A 288 12.40 9.77 -10.56
N VAL A 289 12.92 9.38 -9.39
CA VAL A 289 12.42 8.20 -8.67
C VAL A 289 10.99 8.39 -8.18
N ALA A 290 10.60 9.62 -7.79
CA ALA A 290 9.22 9.95 -7.41
C ALA A 290 8.25 9.88 -8.60
N ARG A 291 8.62 10.39 -9.79
CA ARG A 291 7.81 10.29 -11.03
C ARG A 291 7.58 8.83 -11.44
N LEU A 292 8.64 8.03 -11.48
CA LEU A 292 8.56 6.59 -11.80
C LEU A 292 7.73 5.83 -10.77
N THR A 293 7.88 6.13 -9.47
CA THR A 293 7.06 5.52 -8.40
C THR A 293 5.59 5.95 -8.51
N GLY A 294 5.31 7.20 -8.88
CA GLY A 294 3.97 7.72 -9.16
C GLY A 294 3.29 7.00 -10.31
N LEU A 295 3.98 6.82 -11.44
CA LEU A 295 3.52 6.05 -12.61
C LEU A 295 3.13 4.62 -12.22
N PHE A 296 3.99 3.93 -11.46
CA PHE A 296 3.66 2.61 -10.92
C PHE A 296 2.45 2.63 -9.99
N PHE A 297 2.36 3.58 -9.06
CA PHE A 297 1.27 3.60 -8.08
C PHE A 297 -0.09 3.98 -8.70
N ARG A 298 -0.11 4.85 -9.71
CA ARG A 298 -1.33 5.21 -10.44
C ARG A 298 -1.77 4.12 -11.41
N HIS A 299 -0.85 3.50 -12.15
CA HIS A 299 -1.21 2.66 -13.30
C HIS A 299 -1.01 1.15 -13.11
N ALA A 300 -0.25 0.70 -12.11
CA ALA A 300 -0.01 -0.73 -11.85
C ALA A 300 -0.92 -1.36 -10.78
N PHE A 301 -1.73 -0.56 -10.07
CA PHE A 301 -2.75 -1.03 -9.13
C PHE A 301 -4.18 -0.88 -9.71
N LYS A 302 -5.13 -1.64 -9.16
CA LYS A 302 -6.58 -1.47 -9.32
C LYS A 302 -7.29 -1.65 -7.98
N PHE A 303 -8.39 -0.92 -7.75
CA PHE A 303 -9.16 -1.02 -6.52
C PHE A 303 -10.22 -2.12 -6.62
N ASN A 304 -10.19 -3.12 -5.73
CA ASN A 304 -11.12 -4.26 -5.77
C ASN A 304 -12.43 -4.05 -4.97
N GLY A 305 -12.64 -2.85 -4.42
CA GLY A 305 -13.75 -2.54 -3.51
C GLY A 305 -13.37 -2.52 -2.02
N LEU A 306 -12.23 -3.11 -1.66
CA LEU A 306 -11.72 -3.18 -0.28
C LEU A 306 -10.29 -2.62 -0.13
N TYR A 307 -9.42 -2.87 -1.11
CA TYR A 307 -8.02 -2.44 -1.13
C TYR A 307 -7.48 -2.31 -2.56
N ALA A 308 -6.32 -1.66 -2.70
CA ALA A 308 -5.56 -1.63 -3.94
C ALA A 308 -4.83 -2.98 -4.11
N VAL A 309 -5.08 -3.66 -5.24
CA VAL A 309 -4.37 -4.88 -5.66
C VAL A 309 -3.56 -4.60 -6.92
N PRO A 310 -2.43 -5.28 -7.15
CA PRO A 310 -1.73 -5.23 -8.43
C PRO A 310 -2.66 -5.60 -9.59
N LYS A 311 -2.42 -5.00 -10.75
CA LYS A 311 -3.01 -5.42 -12.02
C LYS A 311 -2.35 -6.70 -12.53
N ASP A 312 -3.15 -7.49 -13.22
CA ASP A 312 -2.73 -8.66 -13.99
C ASP A 312 -2.18 -8.26 -15.36
N ASP A 313 -1.52 -9.18 -16.07
CA ASP A 313 -0.96 -8.97 -17.42
C ASP A 313 -2.04 -8.98 -18.52
N SER A 314 -3.16 -8.32 -18.25
CA SER A 314 -4.25 -8.08 -19.19
C SER A 314 -4.05 -6.74 -19.92
N TRP A 315 -5.11 -6.22 -20.55
CA TRP A 315 -5.07 -4.89 -21.18
C TRP A 315 -4.73 -3.77 -20.17
N ASP A 316 -4.98 -4.02 -18.87
CA ASP A 316 -4.79 -3.10 -17.74
C ASP A 316 -3.38 -2.45 -17.66
N LEU A 317 -2.33 -3.12 -18.16
CA LEU A 317 -0.93 -2.66 -18.08
C LEU A 317 -0.43 -1.94 -19.33
N ARG A 318 -1.14 -1.93 -20.46
CA ARG A 318 -0.61 -1.42 -21.74
C ARG A 318 -0.21 0.06 -21.73
N LEU A 319 -0.85 0.86 -20.88
CA LEU A 319 -0.51 2.27 -20.68
C LEU A 319 0.82 2.41 -19.93
N LEU A 320 1.08 1.55 -18.94
CA LEU A 320 2.36 1.46 -18.23
C LEU A 320 3.47 0.91 -19.15
N ASP A 321 3.14 -0.02 -20.05
CA ASP A 321 4.07 -0.51 -21.08
C ASP A 321 4.55 0.63 -21.99
N GLY A 322 3.65 1.42 -22.59
CA GLY A 322 4.09 2.51 -23.48
C GLY A 322 4.75 3.67 -22.74
N GLN A 323 4.27 4.05 -21.54
CA GLN A 323 4.87 5.13 -20.75
C GLN A 323 6.24 4.78 -20.18
N LEU A 324 6.48 3.53 -19.73
CA LEU A 324 7.78 3.14 -19.15
C LEU A 324 8.72 2.42 -20.11
N LEU A 325 8.22 1.68 -21.10
CA LEU A 325 9.01 0.79 -21.94
C LEU A 325 8.91 1.11 -23.44
N GLY A 326 7.91 1.90 -23.86
CA GLY A 326 7.70 2.30 -25.25
C GLY A 326 8.84 3.16 -25.82
N ASP A 327 9.44 4.00 -24.97
CA ASP A 327 10.67 4.72 -25.29
C ASP A 327 11.82 4.32 -24.36
N ARG A 328 12.75 3.54 -24.92
CA ARG A 328 13.94 3.06 -24.22
C ARG A 328 15.08 4.10 -24.20
N GLN A 329 15.07 5.11 -25.07
CA GLN A 329 16.07 6.18 -25.06
C GLN A 329 15.76 7.16 -23.94
N TRP A 330 14.51 7.67 -23.85
CA TRP A 330 14.05 8.47 -22.71
C TRP A 330 14.24 7.74 -21.36
N LEU A 331 13.83 6.47 -21.27
CA LEU A 331 13.98 5.70 -20.03
C LEU A 331 15.45 5.61 -19.60
N THR A 332 16.35 5.40 -20.57
CA THR A 332 17.80 5.40 -20.35
C THR A 332 18.29 6.80 -19.98
N ALA A 333 17.76 7.86 -20.59
CA ALA A 333 18.10 9.24 -20.30
C ALA A 333 17.70 9.64 -18.87
N CYS A 334 16.46 9.41 -18.43
CA CYS A 334 16.01 9.70 -17.06
C CYS A 334 16.88 8.99 -16.00
N ILE A 335 17.27 7.73 -16.26
CA ILE A 335 18.13 6.97 -15.36
C ILE A 335 19.58 7.46 -15.39
N ARG A 336 20.14 7.81 -16.56
CA ARG A 336 21.54 8.26 -16.72
C ARG A 336 21.79 9.73 -16.36
N SER A 337 20.90 10.65 -16.72
CA SER A 337 21.01 12.07 -16.35
C SER A 337 20.97 12.26 -14.84
N SER A 338 20.28 11.36 -14.14
CA SER A 338 20.28 11.26 -12.69
C SER A 338 21.58 10.67 -12.11
N TRP A 339 22.45 10.04 -12.91
CA TRP A 339 23.54 9.17 -12.45
C TRP A 339 24.93 9.80 -12.49
N GLU A 340 25.27 10.50 -13.57
CA GLU A 340 26.58 11.14 -13.73
C GLU A 340 26.65 12.50 -13.01
N PRO A 341 27.71 12.79 -12.24
CA PRO A 341 28.02 14.16 -11.88
C PRO A 341 28.43 14.90 -13.16
N LYS A 342 27.85 16.08 -13.41
CA LYS A 342 28.29 16.97 -14.49
C LYS A 342 29.69 17.51 -14.18
N PHE A 343 30.72 16.72 -14.50
CA PHE A 343 32.05 17.23 -14.76
C PHE A 343 31.98 18.08 -16.03
N GLU A 344 31.72 19.39 -15.87
CA GLU A 344 32.24 20.34 -16.82
C GLU A 344 33.76 20.15 -16.88
N PRO A 345 34.38 19.95 -18.06
CA PRO A 345 35.82 19.84 -18.19
C PRO A 345 36.46 21.22 -18.08
N GLN A 346 36.38 21.84 -16.90
CA GLN A 346 37.03 23.11 -16.59
C GLN A 346 38.56 22.90 -16.57
N THR A 347 39.19 23.23 -17.69
CA THR A 347 40.64 23.21 -17.96
C THR A 347 41.34 21.85 -17.88
N ALA A 348 42.01 21.48 -18.98
CA ALA A 348 42.86 20.29 -19.08
C ALA A 348 44.17 20.36 -18.25
N GLN A 349 44.29 21.31 -17.32
CA GLN A 349 45.45 21.49 -16.45
C GLN A 349 45.36 20.64 -15.18
N ASP A 350 44.16 20.42 -14.64
CA ASP A 350 43.98 19.61 -13.41
C ASP A 350 44.20 18.11 -13.65
N ILE A 351 43.82 17.62 -14.84
CA ILE A 351 44.12 16.24 -15.29
C ILE A 351 45.64 15.99 -15.28
N ALA A 352 46.44 16.99 -15.66
CA ALA A 352 47.90 16.89 -15.64
C ALA A 352 48.49 16.92 -14.22
N GLN A 353 47.78 17.43 -13.21
CA GLN A 353 48.21 17.33 -11.80
C GLN A 353 47.87 15.95 -11.22
N ILE A 354 46.65 15.46 -11.43
CA ILE A 354 46.19 14.15 -10.93
C ILE A 354 47.03 13.01 -11.54
N ALA A 355 47.40 13.10 -12.82
CA ALA A 355 48.29 12.14 -13.48
C ALA A 355 49.70 12.03 -12.85
N ASN A 356 50.11 13.01 -12.03
CA ASN A 356 51.40 13.03 -11.34
C ASN A 356 51.30 12.72 -9.82
N SER A 357 50.10 12.44 -9.27
CA SER A 357 49.91 12.21 -7.83
C SER A 357 49.84 10.74 -7.39
N GLY A 358 50.15 9.78 -8.27
CA GLY A 358 50.66 8.45 -7.89
C GLY A 358 49.76 7.52 -7.06
N ASP A 359 48.43 7.57 -7.23
CA ASP A 359 47.47 6.73 -6.49
C ASP A 359 47.11 5.45 -7.29
N PRO A 360 47.13 4.23 -6.72
CA PRO A 360 47.41 2.99 -7.47
C PRO A 360 46.19 2.29 -8.10
N ILE A 361 45.01 2.93 -8.15
CA ILE A 361 43.75 2.27 -8.54
C ILE A 361 43.51 2.26 -10.07
N SER A 362 44.26 3.05 -10.85
CA SER A 362 44.07 3.21 -12.30
C SER A 362 44.67 2.11 -13.19
N ALA A 363 45.18 1.01 -12.61
CA ALA A 363 46.01 0.01 -13.31
C ALA A 363 45.60 -1.46 -13.05
N PHE A 364 44.30 -1.78 -13.13
CA PHE A 364 43.84 -3.18 -13.18
C PHE A 364 43.46 -3.60 -14.61
N ASP A 365 44.43 -4.14 -15.34
CA ASP A 365 44.18 -4.80 -16.63
C ASP A 365 43.54 -6.18 -16.41
N TRP A 366 42.39 -6.40 -17.07
CA TRP A 366 41.73 -7.71 -17.04
C TRP A 366 42.48 -8.72 -17.93
N PRO A 367 42.73 -9.96 -17.46
CA PRO A 367 43.46 -10.95 -18.24
C PRO A 367 42.70 -11.34 -19.51
N VAL A 368 43.34 -11.15 -20.67
CA VAL A 368 42.75 -11.44 -21.98
C VAL A 368 42.71 -12.96 -22.20
N ILE A 369 41.51 -13.54 -22.09
CA ILE A 369 41.30 -15.00 -22.18
C ILE A 369 41.58 -15.49 -23.60
N SER A 370 42.52 -16.43 -23.72
CA SER A 370 42.91 -17.03 -25.00
C SER A 370 41.83 -17.96 -25.58
N GLN A 371 41.88 -18.20 -26.89
CA GLN A 371 40.95 -19.13 -27.56
C GLN A 371 41.07 -20.59 -27.10
N ASN A 372 42.20 -20.98 -26.47
CA ASN A 372 42.36 -22.31 -25.88
C ASN A 372 41.63 -22.41 -24.54
N ILE A 373 41.84 -21.45 -23.63
CA ILE A 373 41.12 -21.40 -22.34
C ILE A 373 39.60 -21.31 -22.59
N ARG A 374 39.17 -20.55 -23.61
CA ARG A 374 37.77 -20.47 -24.07
C ARG A 374 37.22 -21.82 -24.53
N HIS A 375 38.02 -22.71 -25.11
CA HIS A 375 37.60 -24.07 -25.47
C HIS A 375 37.60 -25.01 -24.26
N GLU A 376 38.64 -25.00 -23.43
CA GLU A 376 38.77 -25.87 -22.25
C GLU A 376 37.63 -25.64 -21.24
N VAL A 377 37.21 -24.38 -21.03
CA VAL A 377 36.04 -24.05 -20.21
C VAL A 377 34.74 -24.63 -20.81
N LEU A 378 34.57 -24.60 -22.13
CA LEU A 378 33.37 -25.13 -22.79
C LEU A 378 33.34 -26.66 -22.79
N ASP A 379 34.49 -27.33 -22.92
CA ASP A 379 34.62 -28.78 -22.85
C ASP A 379 34.40 -29.32 -21.42
N GLN A 380 34.97 -28.65 -20.41
CA GLN A 380 34.74 -28.98 -19.00
C GLN A 380 33.25 -28.82 -18.61
N LEU A 381 32.58 -27.77 -19.10
CA LEU A 381 31.13 -27.57 -18.92
C LEU A 381 30.27 -28.59 -19.70
N GLY A 382 30.78 -29.11 -20.83
CA GLY A 382 30.11 -30.15 -21.61
C GLY A 382 30.20 -31.54 -20.99
N THR A 383 31.24 -31.80 -20.20
CA THR A 383 31.51 -33.12 -19.58
C THR A 383 31.03 -33.23 -18.14
N THR A 384 31.06 -32.15 -17.33
CA THR A 384 30.80 -32.22 -15.88
C THR A 384 29.91 -31.08 -15.38
N ILE A 385 28.67 -31.41 -14.98
CA ILE A 385 27.66 -30.43 -14.50
C ILE A 385 27.76 -30.17 -12.98
N LEU A 386 28.59 -30.92 -12.25
CA LEU A 386 28.76 -30.78 -10.80
C LEU A 386 29.74 -29.65 -10.42
N ILE A 387 29.18 -28.46 -10.18
CA ILE A 387 29.82 -27.26 -9.60
C ILE A 387 30.31 -27.43 -8.13
N TYR A 388 30.70 -28.65 -7.75
CA TYR A 388 31.25 -29.02 -6.44
C TYR A 388 32.59 -29.77 -6.54
N GLY A 389 33.09 -30.03 -7.75
CA GLY A 389 34.51 -30.33 -7.97
C GLY A 389 35.35 -29.05 -7.84
N ASN A 390 36.61 -29.18 -7.45
CA ASN A 390 37.57 -28.09 -7.30
C ASN A 390 38.80 -28.35 -8.17
N ASP A 391 38.52 -28.59 -9.46
CA ASP A 391 39.46 -29.14 -10.41
C ASP A 391 39.20 -28.56 -11.83
N GLY A 392 40.23 -28.58 -12.68
CA GLY A 392 40.21 -27.93 -14.01
C GLY A 392 40.42 -26.41 -13.97
N VAL A 393 39.95 -25.72 -15.02
CA VAL A 393 40.35 -24.32 -15.31
C VAL A 393 39.97 -23.34 -14.20
N PHE A 394 38.83 -23.56 -13.53
CA PHE A 394 38.36 -22.68 -12.46
C PHE A 394 39.27 -22.67 -11.23
N ALA A 395 39.88 -23.82 -10.88
CA ALA A 395 40.86 -23.90 -9.79
C ALA A 395 42.18 -23.20 -10.15
N GLY A 396 42.57 -23.23 -11.44
CA GLY A 396 43.71 -22.46 -11.96
C GLY A 396 43.46 -20.95 -11.86
N PHE A 397 42.30 -20.49 -12.36
CA PHE A 397 41.88 -19.09 -12.27
C PHE A 397 41.81 -18.59 -10.81
N GLU A 398 41.24 -19.37 -9.89
CA GLU A 398 41.19 -19.00 -8.48
C GLU A 398 42.58 -18.96 -7.83
N THR A 399 43.56 -19.70 -8.36
CA THR A 399 44.95 -19.69 -7.89
C THR A 399 45.71 -18.46 -8.39
N GLU A 400 45.58 -18.10 -9.67
CA GLU A 400 46.18 -16.86 -10.21
C GLU A 400 45.56 -15.61 -9.58
N PHE A 401 44.24 -15.60 -9.35
CA PHE A 401 43.53 -14.51 -8.69
C PHE A 401 43.94 -14.34 -7.20
N LYS A 402 44.35 -15.43 -6.53
CA LYS A 402 44.97 -15.35 -5.19
C LYS A 402 46.40 -14.81 -5.23
N GLN A 403 47.17 -15.12 -6.28
CA GLN A 403 48.52 -14.58 -6.44
C GLN A 403 48.52 -13.07 -6.75
N SER A 404 47.57 -12.58 -7.56
CA SER A 404 47.49 -11.14 -7.90
C SER A 404 47.00 -10.26 -6.75
N LEU A 405 46.21 -10.81 -5.80
CA LEU A 405 45.71 -10.07 -4.64
C LEU A 405 46.62 -10.10 -3.40
N GLY A 406 47.64 -10.96 -3.37
CA GLY A 406 48.71 -10.94 -2.34
C GLY A 406 48.33 -11.36 -0.92
N GLU A 407 47.04 -11.55 -0.59
CA GLU A 407 46.58 -11.94 0.75
C GLU A 407 46.21 -13.42 0.89
N GLY A 408 46.78 -14.09 1.89
CA GLY A 408 46.55 -15.52 2.18
C GLY A 408 45.26 -15.85 2.95
N THR A 409 44.23 -15.00 2.89
CA THR A 409 43.03 -15.09 3.74
C THR A 409 41.76 -15.47 2.98
N TRP A 410 41.14 -16.57 3.38
CA TRP A 410 39.89 -17.08 2.81
C TRP A 410 38.68 -16.23 3.20
N PHE A 411 38.29 -15.29 2.33
CA PHE A 411 36.95 -14.69 2.35
C PHE A 411 36.12 -15.20 1.17
N ALA A 412 34.90 -15.66 1.48
CA ALA A 412 34.13 -16.49 0.57
C ALA A 412 33.46 -15.70 -0.56
N LEU A 413 33.99 -15.85 -1.79
CA LEU A 413 33.12 -15.95 -2.95
C LEU A 413 32.36 -17.30 -2.91
N LEU A 414 31.28 -17.39 -3.69
CA LEU A 414 30.43 -18.58 -3.86
C LEU A 414 29.69 -19.06 -2.59
N HIS A 415 28.58 -18.38 -2.29
CA HIS A 415 27.37 -19.10 -1.91
C HIS A 415 26.14 -18.54 -2.64
N ASN A 416 25.39 -19.43 -3.29
CA ASN A 416 24.05 -19.22 -3.85
C ASN A 416 23.86 -18.15 -4.95
N SER A 417 24.50 -18.33 -6.12
CA SER A 417 23.79 -18.31 -7.43
C SER A 417 24.72 -18.60 -8.61
N GLY A 418 24.95 -19.90 -8.91
CA GLY A 418 25.79 -20.32 -10.04
C GLY A 418 25.38 -19.70 -11.39
N SER A 419 24.07 -19.57 -11.65
CA SER A 419 23.54 -18.95 -12.88
C SER A 419 23.94 -17.49 -13.06
N ASN A 420 24.05 -16.72 -11.97
CA ASN A 420 24.42 -15.30 -12.03
C ASN A 420 25.93 -15.14 -12.17
N ALA A 421 26.73 -15.98 -11.51
CA ALA A 421 28.18 -16.03 -11.69
C ALA A 421 28.56 -16.41 -13.14
N LEU A 422 27.89 -17.43 -13.70
CA LEU A 422 28.02 -17.78 -15.13
C LEU A 422 27.60 -16.62 -16.04
N SER A 423 26.46 -15.96 -15.79
CA SER A 423 26.03 -14.80 -16.58
C SER A 423 27.05 -13.65 -16.54
N GLY A 424 27.63 -13.38 -15.37
CA GLY A 424 28.73 -12.43 -15.20
C GLY A 424 29.98 -12.82 -15.98
N LEU A 425 30.37 -14.10 -15.99
CA LEU A 425 31.47 -14.61 -16.82
C LEU A 425 31.17 -14.47 -18.32
N TYR A 426 29.97 -14.89 -18.77
CA TYR A 426 29.56 -14.76 -20.17
C TYR A 426 29.62 -13.32 -20.68
N PHE A 427 29.28 -12.35 -19.81
CA PHE A 427 29.37 -10.92 -20.09
C PHE A 427 30.83 -10.42 -20.09
N ALA A 428 31.58 -10.64 -19.01
CA ALA A 428 32.96 -10.17 -18.85
C ALA A 428 33.91 -10.76 -19.91
N CYS A 429 33.71 -12.01 -20.30
CA CYS A 429 34.53 -12.72 -21.29
C CYS A 429 34.03 -12.54 -22.73
N ASN A 430 32.97 -11.74 -22.95
CA ASN A 430 32.32 -11.48 -24.25
C ASN A 430 31.99 -12.76 -25.04
N LEU A 431 31.28 -13.68 -24.38
CA LEU A 431 31.02 -15.06 -24.84
C LEU A 431 29.58 -15.31 -25.34
N MET A 432 28.81 -14.27 -25.70
CA MET A 432 27.43 -14.47 -26.16
C MET A 432 27.34 -15.13 -27.56
N PRO A 433 26.67 -16.29 -27.71
CA PRO A 433 26.53 -16.94 -29.01
C PRO A 433 25.55 -16.20 -29.93
N ALA A 434 25.98 -15.89 -31.15
CA ALA A 434 25.19 -15.12 -32.13
C ALA A 434 24.13 -15.98 -32.87
N TRP A 435 23.16 -16.56 -32.14
CA TRP A 435 22.06 -17.34 -32.72
C TRP A 435 20.69 -16.88 -32.22
N GLY A 436 19.97 -16.18 -33.10
CA GLY A 436 18.52 -15.94 -32.97
C GLY A 436 17.71 -17.06 -33.63
N ARG A 437 16.39 -17.06 -33.34
CA ARG A 437 15.36 -18.04 -33.76
C ARG A 437 15.38 -19.39 -33.02
N GLY A 438 14.52 -19.44 -32.00
CA GLY A 438 13.79 -20.60 -31.46
C GLY A 438 14.36 -22.01 -31.62
N PHE A 439 14.68 -22.61 -30.47
CA PHE A 439 14.45 -24.05 -30.26
C PHE A 439 13.50 -24.25 -29.09
N VAL A 440 12.71 -25.32 -29.13
CA VAL A 440 11.61 -25.60 -28.18
C VAL A 440 11.71 -27.06 -27.75
N PHE A 441 11.60 -27.32 -26.45
CA PHE A 441 11.22 -28.66 -25.98
C PHE A 441 9.71 -28.71 -25.72
N ARG A 442 9.03 -29.62 -26.42
CA ARG A 442 7.57 -29.77 -26.40
C ARG A 442 7.19 -31.25 -26.41
N LEU A 443 6.72 -31.75 -25.28
CA LEU A 443 5.96 -32.99 -25.12
C LEU A 443 5.14 -32.82 -23.81
N TRP A 444 3.84 -33.12 -23.75
CA TRP A 444 2.91 -33.61 -24.79
C TRP A 444 1.47 -33.17 -24.45
N LEU A 445 0.60 -33.00 -25.46
CA LEU A 445 -0.83 -32.66 -25.32
C LEU A 445 -1.64 -33.47 -26.33
N PRO A 446 -2.82 -33.98 -25.94
CA PRO A 446 -4.07 -33.58 -26.61
C PRO A 446 -5.29 -33.47 -25.63
N ARG A 447 -6.15 -32.42 -25.70
CA ARG A 447 -7.50 -32.33 -26.37
C ARG A 447 -8.61 -33.18 -25.69
N ASN A 448 -9.93 -32.88 -25.69
CA ASN A 448 -10.83 -31.78 -26.14
C ASN A 448 -12.24 -32.01 -25.43
N GLU A 449 -13.43 -31.42 -25.68
CA GLU A 449 -13.97 -30.48 -26.70
C GLU A 449 -15.26 -29.69 -26.25
N THR A 450 -15.27 -28.35 -26.38
CA THR A 450 -16.44 -27.47 -26.71
C THR A 450 -17.70 -27.25 -25.82
N LYS A 451 -18.31 -26.06 -26.05
CA LYS A 451 -19.74 -25.63 -25.89
C LYS A 451 -20.31 -25.34 -24.48
N SER A 452 -21.42 -24.61 -24.32
CA SER A 452 -22.00 -23.44 -25.05
C SER A 452 -23.35 -23.03 -24.41
N ALA A 453 -23.65 -21.71 -24.29
CA ALA A 453 -25.02 -21.13 -24.20
C ALA A 453 -25.89 -21.51 -22.95
N THR A 454 -26.99 -20.85 -22.55
CA THR A 454 -27.55 -19.48 -22.73
C THR A 454 -28.65 -19.22 -21.66
N TYR A 455 -28.95 -17.94 -21.35
CA TYR A 455 -30.25 -17.36 -20.91
C TYR A 455 -31.31 -18.20 -20.15
N SER A 456 -31.86 -17.65 -19.05
CA SER A 456 -33.18 -16.97 -19.07
C SER A 456 -33.57 -16.35 -17.69
N MET A 457 -34.59 -15.49 -17.66
CA MET A 457 -35.21 -14.90 -16.46
C MET A 457 -36.61 -15.47 -16.18
N SER A 458 -37.03 -15.56 -14.91
CA SER A 458 -38.44 -15.52 -14.48
C SER A 458 -38.50 -15.22 -12.97
N LYS A 459 -38.81 -13.98 -12.54
CA LYS A 459 -40.11 -13.45 -12.08
C LYS A 459 -40.55 -13.86 -10.65
N ARG A 460 -41.14 -12.87 -9.94
CA ARG A 460 -41.71 -12.95 -8.57
C ARG A 460 -43.17 -13.49 -8.59
N PRO A 461 -43.76 -13.83 -7.42
CA PRO A 461 -44.55 -12.86 -6.62
C PRO A 461 -43.93 -12.58 -5.23
N ALA A 462 -44.22 -11.54 -4.45
CA ALA A 462 -45.25 -10.46 -4.46
C ALA A 462 -46.56 -10.72 -3.66
N GLU A 463 -46.50 -10.42 -2.36
CA GLU A 463 -47.55 -10.01 -1.38
C GLU A 463 -46.75 -9.23 -0.29
N ASP A 464 -47.07 -7.99 0.13
CA ASP A 464 -48.22 -7.48 0.91
C ASP A 464 -48.32 -8.05 2.35
N SER A 465 -48.51 -7.27 3.42
CA SER A 465 -48.61 -5.80 3.56
C SER A 465 -48.45 -5.34 5.04
N GLN A 466 -48.71 -4.04 5.31
CA GLN A 466 -48.94 -3.36 6.61
C GLN A 466 -47.75 -2.72 7.36
N GLU A 467 -47.77 -1.40 7.40
CA GLU A 467 -47.09 -0.54 8.38
C GLU A 467 -47.98 -0.27 9.61
N GLU A 468 -47.39 0.05 10.77
CA GLU A 468 -47.88 1.10 11.70
C GLU A 468 -46.84 1.34 12.82
N PRO A 469 -46.83 2.51 13.50
CA PRO A 469 -45.58 3.15 13.90
C PRO A 469 -45.11 2.88 15.35
N ARG A 470 -43.78 2.87 15.57
CA ARG A 470 -43.18 2.84 16.92
C ARG A 470 -42.08 3.88 17.13
N LYS A 471 -42.52 4.98 17.75
CA LYS A 471 -41.83 5.86 18.73
C LYS A 471 -40.30 5.74 18.86
N ARG A 472 -39.63 6.88 18.61
CA ARG A 472 -38.20 7.12 18.85
C ARG A 472 -37.83 6.89 20.33
N VAL A 473 -37.19 5.78 20.65
CA VAL A 473 -36.61 5.50 21.98
C VAL A 473 -35.11 5.70 21.93
N GLN A 474 -34.58 6.63 22.74
CA GLN A 474 -33.15 6.73 22.97
C GLN A 474 -32.73 5.68 24.01
N GLY A 475 -32.21 4.56 23.52
CA GLY A 475 -31.55 3.53 24.32
C GLY A 475 -30.45 2.89 23.47
N ALA A 476 -29.40 2.36 24.11
CA ALA A 476 -28.39 1.60 23.40
C ALA A 476 -29.02 0.30 22.87
N VAL A 477 -29.27 0.25 21.56
CA VAL A 477 -29.84 -0.93 20.92
C VAL A 477 -28.80 -2.04 20.96
N ALA A 478 -29.06 -3.08 21.75
CA ALA A 478 -28.36 -4.34 21.62
C ALA A 478 -28.67 -4.91 20.23
N VAL A 479 -27.64 -5.03 19.37
CA VAL A 479 -27.78 -5.69 18.08
C VAL A 479 -28.11 -7.15 18.35
N ALA A 480 -29.20 -7.66 17.79
CA ALA A 480 -29.56 -9.07 17.94
C ALA A 480 -28.60 -9.92 17.13
N SER A 481 -27.76 -10.73 17.81
CA SER A 481 -26.90 -11.71 17.14
C SER A 481 -27.74 -12.69 16.32
N VAL A 482 -27.30 -12.96 15.11
CA VAL A 482 -27.96 -13.82 14.14
C VAL A 482 -27.74 -15.31 14.47
N ALA A 483 -26.78 -15.63 15.35
CA ALA A 483 -26.49 -16.98 15.83
C ALA A 483 -26.63 -17.08 17.38
N PRO A 484 -27.69 -17.72 17.90
CA PRO A 484 -27.88 -17.84 19.35
C PRO A 484 -26.77 -18.69 19.99
N GLY A 485 -26.20 -18.16 21.08
CA GLY A 485 -25.07 -18.78 21.81
C GLY A 485 -23.71 -18.10 21.56
N ILE A 486 -23.61 -17.21 20.57
CA ILE A 486 -22.41 -16.37 20.42
C ILE A 486 -22.25 -15.44 21.63
N SER A 487 -21.01 -15.31 22.07
CA SER A 487 -20.57 -14.51 23.21
C SER A 487 -19.11 -14.12 23.01
N ARG A 488 -18.71 -12.93 23.46
CA ARG A 488 -17.31 -12.45 23.38
C ARG A 488 -16.30 -13.51 23.81
N TRP A 489 -15.12 -13.54 23.19
CA TRP A 489 -14.01 -14.31 23.71
C TRP A 489 -13.53 -13.76 25.08
N SER A 490 -13.21 -14.68 25.97
CA SER A 490 -12.53 -14.42 27.24
C SER A 490 -11.19 -15.15 27.21
N SER A 491 -10.11 -14.50 27.62
CA SER A 491 -8.76 -15.06 27.68
C SER A 491 -8.65 -16.22 28.70
N ALA A 492 -9.58 -16.29 29.66
CA ALA A 492 -9.74 -17.40 30.59
C ALA A 492 -10.55 -18.59 30.03
N GLU A 493 -11.30 -18.40 28.94
CA GLU A 493 -12.04 -19.45 28.23
C GLU A 493 -11.22 -20.12 27.12
N VAL A 494 -10.04 -19.61 26.78
CA VAL A 494 -9.19 -20.16 25.72
C VAL A 494 -8.43 -21.40 26.23
N PRO A 495 -8.72 -22.62 25.74
CA PRO A 495 -7.98 -23.81 26.15
C PRO A 495 -6.52 -23.76 25.71
N ASP A 496 -5.65 -24.48 26.42
CA ASP A 496 -4.25 -24.66 26.02
C ASP A 496 -4.08 -25.85 25.05
N SER A 497 -4.93 -26.87 25.16
CA SER A 497 -5.02 -27.99 24.22
C SER A 497 -5.95 -27.69 23.02
N LEU A 498 -5.80 -28.47 21.96
CA LEU A 498 -6.75 -28.53 20.85
C LEU A 498 -8.12 -29.03 21.36
N PRO A 499 -9.24 -28.33 21.13
CA PRO A 499 -10.56 -28.81 21.54
C PRO A 499 -10.97 -30.06 20.74
N PRO A 500 -11.79 -30.97 21.31
CA PRO A 500 -12.25 -32.16 20.59
C PRO A 500 -13.07 -31.79 19.35
N LEU A 501 -13.00 -32.63 18.31
CA LEU A 501 -13.88 -32.53 17.14
C LEU A 501 -15.33 -32.80 17.57
N PRO A 502 -16.30 -31.97 17.17
CA PRO A 502 -17.72 -32.28 17.35
C PRO A 502 -18.10 -33.52 16.50
N PRO A 503 -18.91 -34.45 17.01
CA PRO A 503 -19.34 -35.60 16.24
C PRO A 503 -20.24 -35.19 15.08
N ILE A 504 -20.07 -35.87 13.94
CA ILE A 504 -20.90 -35.73 12.74
C ILE A 504 -21.63 -37.05 12.44
N SER A 505 -22.71 -37.01 11.66
CA SER A 505 -23.45 -38.23 11.30
C SER A 505 -22.62 -39.10 10.32
N PRO A 506 -22.75 -40.44 10.34
CA PRO A 506 -21.95 -41.33 9.48
C PRO A 506 -22.05 -41.00 7.99
N ASP A 507 -23.26 -40.67 7.52
CA ASP A 507 -23.53 -40.32 6.11
C ASP A 507 -22.76 -39.05 5.68
N LEU A 508 -22.58 -38.10 6.60
CA LEU A 508 -21.82 -36.88 6.36
C LEU A 508 -20.32 -37.10 6.59
N GLU A 509 -19.91 -38.03 7.46
CA GLU A 509 -18.50 -38.37 7.63
C GLU A 509 -17.88 -38.98 6.37
N GLU A 510 -18.58 -39.89 5.70
CA GLU A 510 -18.12 -40.41 4.40
C GLU A 510 -18.05 -39.30 3.33
N GLN A 511 -19.01 -38.37 3.34
CA GLN A 511 -19.08 -37.26 2.38
C GLN A 511 -17.97 -36.23 2.56
N VAL A 512 -17.71 -35.76 3.80
CA VAL A 512 -16.69 -34.73 4.11
C VAL A 512 -15.29 -35.16 3.66
N PHE A 513 -15.00 -36.46 3.73
CA PHE A 513 -13.68 -36.98 3.40
C PHE A 513 -13.58 -37.54 1.97
N ARG A 514 -14.60 -37.38 1.10
CA ARG A 514 -14.59 -37.81 -0.30
C ARG A 514 -14.33 -36.68 -1.30
N HIS A 515 -13.19 -36.76 -1.99
CA HIS A 515 -12.78 -35.79 -3.02
C HIS A 515 -13.77 -35.76 -4.21
N PRO A 516 -13.99 -34.60 -4.87
CA PRO A 516 -14.98 -34.47 -5.94
C PRO A 516 -14.73 -35.35 -7.18
N GLY A 517 -13.46 -35.71 -7.43
CA GLY A 517 -13.05 -36.68 -8.45
C GLY A 517 -13.30 -38.15 -8.10
N LEU A 518 -13.99 -38.47 -7.00
CA LEU A 518 -14.42 -39.82 -6.63
C LEU A 518 -15.94 -39.97 -6.75
N VAL A 519 -16.41 -41.19 -7.01
CA VAL A 519 -17.84 -41.47 -7.23
C VAL A 519 -18.63 -41.42 -5.91
N GLY A 520 -19.75 -40.70 -5.93
CA GLY A 520 -20.71 -40.59 -4.82
C GLY A 520 -20.79 -39.18 -4.24
N PRO A 521 -21.44 -39.01 -3.07
CA PRO A 521 -21.48 -37.73 -2.35
C PRO A 521 -20.07 -37.25 -2.01
N ASN A 522 -19.76 -36.00 -2.36
CA ASN A 522 -18.46 -35.36 -2.15
C ASN A 522 -18.58 -34.14 -1.22
N TRP A 523 -17.44 -33.55 -0.86
CA TRP A 523 -17.42 -32.45 0.10
C TRP A 523 -17.91 -31.08 -0.42
N GLU A 524 -18.00 -30.83 -1.73
CA GLU A 524 -18.22 -29.48 -2.33
C GLU A 524 -19.45 -28.75 -1.77
N ARG A 525 -20.54 -29.49 -1.54
CA ARG A 525 -21.80 -28.93 -1.00
C ARG A 525 -21.75 -28.62 0.49
N LEU A 526 -20.80 -29.22 1.21
CA LEU A 526 -20.53 -28.96 2.62
C LEU A 526 -19.45 -27.89 2.77
N GLU A 527 -18.42 -27.88 1.92
CA GLU A 527 -17.42 -26.82 1.74
C GLU A 527 -18.11 -25.46 1.59
N TRP A 528 -18.94 -25.31 0.56
CA TRP A 528 -19.70 -24.07 0.28
C TRP A 528 -20.60 -23.61 1.44
N TYR A 529 -21.17 -24.54 2.22
CA TYR A 529 -21.99 -24.19 3.38
C TYR A 529 -21.15 -23.90 4.63
N GLY A 530 -19.98 -24.53 4.73
CA GLY A 530 -19.00 -24.37 5.80
C GLY A 530 -18.26 -23.04 5.73
N ASP A 531 -17.80 -22.64 4.55
CA ASP A 531 -17.21 -21.32 4.28
C ASP A 531 -18.14 -20.18 4.74
N ALA A 532 -19.38 -20.15 4.24
CA ALA A 532 -20.38 -19.17 4.65
C ALA A 532 -20.69 -19.21 6.17
N THR A 533 -20.59 -20.39 6.80
CA THR A 533 -20.70 -20.52 8.26
C THR A 533 -19.48 -19.92 8.97
N LEU A 534 -18.27 -20.18 8.48
CA LEU A 534 -17.02 -19.67 9.04
C LEU A 534 -16.95 -18.15 8.92
N GLU A 535 -17.29 -17.57 7.77
CA GLU A 535 -17.41 -16.12 7.57
C GLU A 535 -18.38 -15.49 8.59
N MET A 536 -19.58 -16.05 8.76
CA MET A 536 -20.60 -15.50 9.64
C MET A 536 -20.19 -15.60 11.12
N VAL A 537 -19.83 -16.81 11.58
CA VAL A 537 -19.53 -17.07 12.99
C VAL A 537 -18.24 -16.36 13.43
N SER A 538 -17.23 -16.24 12.55
CA SER A 538 -16.04 -15.42 12.86
C SER A 538 -16.38 -13.93 12.93
N THR A 539 -17.19 -13.40 12.01
CA THR A 539 -17.60 -11.98 12.00
C THR A 539 -18.35 -11.62 13.29
N GLU A 540 -19.31 -12.45 13.71
CA GLU A 540 -20.09 -12.28 14.94
C GLU A 540 -19.21 -12.32 16.20
N PHE A 541 -18.34 -13.32 16.37
CA PHE A 541 -17.41 -13.36 17.50
C PHE A 541 -16.44 -12.16 17.52
N ILE A 542 -16.00 -11.70 16.35
CA ILE A 542 -15.12 -10.53 16.23
C ILE A 542 -15.86 -9.25 16.63
N PHE A 543 -17.10 -9.08 16.18
CA PHE A 543 -17.95 -7.93 16.52
C PHE A 543 -18.18 -7.81 18.04
N GLU A 544 -18.54 -8.91 18.69
CA GLU A 544 -18.75 -8.97 20.15
C GLU A 544 -17.46 -8.81 20.98
N THR A 545 -16.32 -9.26 20.47
CA THR A 545 -15.04 -9.24 21.22
C THR A 545 -14.26 -7.93 21.02
N PHE A 546 -14.35 -7.33 19.84
CA PHE A 546 -13.51 -6.21 19.42
C PHE A 546 -14.28 -4.91 19.06
N PRO A 547 -15.30 -4.46 19.84
CA PRO A 547 -16.14 -3.30 19.51
C PRO A 547 -15.42 -1.92 19.60
N HIS A 548 -14.09 -1.93 19.66
CA HIS A 548 -13.20 -0.76 19.70
C HIS A 548 -12.17 -0.77 18.55
N LEU A 549 -12.14 -1.81 17.71
CA LEU A 549 -11.25 -1.88 16.55
C LEU A 549 -11.97 -1.38 15.28
N PRO A 550 -11.27 -0.67 14.37
CA PRO A 550 -11.82 -0.30 13.06
C PRO A 550 -12.14 -1.53 12.21
N SER A 551 -13.13 -1.42 11.33
CA SER A 551 -13.59 -2.51 10.45
C SER A 551 -12.47 -3.23 9.71
N GLY A 552 -11.48 -2.50 9.16
CA GLY A 552 -10.33 -3.10 8.47
C GLY A 552 -9.45 -4.00 9.37
N GLN A 553 -9.36 -3.72 10.67
CA GLN A 553 -8.67 -4.60 11.63
C GLN A 553 -9.52 -5.82 11.99
N CYS A 554 -10.85 -5.64 12.12
CA CYS A 554 -11.77 -6.76 12.26
C CYS A 554 -11.71 -7.72 11.06
N SER A 555 -11.63 -7.19 9.82
CA SER A 555 -11.40 -8.00 8.61
C SER A 555 -10.05 -8.72 8.60
N GLN A 556 -8.98 -8.10 9.10
CA GLN A 556 -7.66 -8.77 9.23
C GLN A 556 -7.70 -9.91 10.24
N ILE A 557 -8.41 -9.76 11.37
CA ILE A 557 -8.63 -10.84 12.32
C ILE A 557 -9.45 -11.95 11.68
N ARG A 558 -10.51 -11.61 10.92
CA ARG A 558 -11.34 -12.60 10.21
C ARG A 558 -10.51 -13.43 9.21
N GLU A 559 -9.76 -12.76 8.35
CA GLU A 559 -8.83 -13.37 7.40
C GLU A 559 -7.85 -14.33 8.08
N GLN A 560 -7.28 -13.93 9.24
CA GLN A 560 -6.39 -14.80 10.01
C GLN A 560 -7.08 -16.11 10.45
N LEU A 561 -8.38 -16.08 10.76
CA LEU A 561 -9.15 -17.22 11.25
C LEU A 561 -9.65 -18.16 10.13
N VAL A 562 -10.05 -17.61 8.96
CA VAL A 562 -10.76 -18.36 7.90
C VAL A 562 -9.89 -18.75 6.69
N ARG A 563 -8.75 -18.08 6.43
CA ARG A 563 -7.90 -18.38 5.27
C ARG A 563 -7.46 -19.84 5.21
N ASN A 564 -7.38 -20.43 4.01
CA ASN A 564 -7.07 -21.85 3.80
C ASN A 564 -5.75 -22.28 4.47
N SER A 565 -4.73 -21.42 4.57
CA SER A 565 -3.47 -21.76 5.27
C SER A 565 -3.61 -21.94 6.79
N THR A 566 -4.61 -21.29 7.41
CA THR A 566 -4.99 -21.50 8.82
C THR A 566 -5.84 -22.78 8.94
N LEU A 567 -6.84 -22.97 8.07
CA LEU A 567 -7.72 -24.15 8.11
C LEU A 567 -6.96 -25.45 7.82
N ALA A 568 -6.04 -25.43 6.85
CA ALA A 568 -5.07 -26.49 6.59
C ALA A 568 -4.12 -26.75 7.78
N GLY A 569 -3.97 -25.77 8.68
CA GLY A 569 -3.32 -25.95 9.99
C GLY A 569 -4.14 -26.88 10.88
N TYR A 570 -5.41 -26.53 11.13
CA TYR A 570 -6.33 -27.33 11.96
C TYR A 570 -6.54 -28.73 11.40
N TYR A 571 -6.72 -28.87 10.07
CA TYR A 571 -6.80 -30.16 9.38
C TYR A 571 -5.69 -31.13 9.81
N ARG A 572 -4.45 -30.61 9.91
CA ARG A 572 -3.26 -31.37 10.33
C ARG A 572 -3.15 -31.56 11.84
N GLU A 573 -3.57 -30.58 12.65
CA GLU A 573 -3.70 -30.76 14.11
C GLU A 573 -4.72 -31.85 14.47
N TYR A 574 -5.73 -32.06 13.62
CA TYR A 574 -6.78 -33.08 13.77
C TYR A 574 -6.50 -34.42 13.06
N GLY A 575 -5.40 -34.55 12.31
CA GLY A 575 -5.03 -35.80 11.62
C GLY A 575 -5.98 -36.22 10.48
N MET A 576 -6.67 -35.26 9.85
CA MET A 576 -7.69 -35.52 8.83
C MET A 576 -7.14 -36.19 7.55
N GLU A 577 -5.81 -36.16 7.34
CA GLU A 577 -5.12 -36.87 6.26
C GLU A 577 -5.29 -38.39 6.30
N HIS A 578 -5.66 -38.96 7.45
CA HIS A 578 -5.90 -40.40 7.60
C HIS A 578 -7.30 -40.83 7.14
N LYS A 579 -8.26 -39.90 7.07
CA LYS A 579 -9.63 -40.17 6.61
C LYS A 579 -9.86 -39.75 5.15
N THR A 580 -9.15 -38.72 4.68
CA THR A 580 -9.36 -38.10 3.37
C THR A 580 -9.05 -39.05 2.20
N GLN A 581 -10.08 -39.34 1.41
CA GLN A 581 -10.07 -40.21 0.23
C GLN A 581 -9.82 -39.36 -1.03
N LEU A 582 -8.79 -39.71 -1.80
CA LEU A 582 -8.40 -39.03 -3.03
C LEU A 582 -8.35 -40.00 -4.23
N PRO A 583 -8.49 -39.51 -5.48
CA PRO A 583 -8.24 -40.27 -6.70
C PRO A 583 -6.85 -40.92 -6.76
N GLN A 584 -6.72 -42.04 -7.49
CA GLN A 584 -5.47 -42.83 -7.52
C GLN A 584 -4.29 -42.09 -8.17
N ASP A 585 -4.58 -41.23 -9.15
CA ASP A 585 -3.65 -40.33 -9.84
C ASP A 585 -3.14 -39.19 -8.95
N ILE A 586 -3.96 -38.72 -8.00
CA ILE A 586 -3.57 -37.74 -6.97
C ILE A 586 -2.80 -38.43 -5.82
N GLY A 587 -3.06 -39.72 -5.58
CA GLY A 587 -2.39 -40.53 -4.56
C GLY A 587 -2.93 -40.28 -3.14
N LYS A 588 -2.21 -40.73 -2.11
CA LYS A 588 -2.67 -40.60 -0.71
C LYS A 588 -2.25 -39.26 -0.10
N MET A 589 -3.14 -38.60 0.63
CA MET A 589 -2.86 -37.35 1.34
C MET A 589 -1.62 -37.45 2.24
N THR A 590 -1.44 -38.56 2.96
CA THR A 590 -0.26 -38.83 3.81
C THR A 590 1.07 -38.88 3.05
N VAL A 591 1.06 -39.02 1.72
CA VAL A 591 2.24 -38.87 0.84
C VAL A 591 2.39 -37.42 0.38
N LEU A 592 1.29 -36.77 -0.05
CA LEU A 592 1.29 -35.35 -0.44
C LEU A 592 1.79 -34.44 0.71
N LEU A 593 1.43 -34.72 1.96
CA LEU A 593 1.94 -34.00 3.13
C LEU A 593 3.41 -34.29 3.49
N ARG A 594 4.08 -35.18 2.76
CA ARG A 594 5.53 -35.41 2.82
C ARG A 594 6.27 -34.78 1.63
N THR A 595 5.70 -34.84 0.43
CA THR A 595 6.35 -34.39 -0.82
C THR A 595 5.98 -32.97 -1.22
N GLN A 596 4.77 -32.51 -0.93
CA GLN A 596 4.15 -31.29 -1.46
C GLN A 596 3.35 -30.51 -0.40
N LYS A 597 3.65 -30.68 0.90
CA LYS A 597 2.93 -30.08 2.03
C LYS A 597 2.63 -28.57 1.93
N ASN A 598 3.50 -27.83 1.23
CA ASN A 598 3.41 -26.38 1.06
C ASN A 598 2.92 -25.96 -0.34
N SER A 599 2.46 -26.89 -1.20
CA SER A 599 1.90 -26.54 -2.49
C SER A 599 0.53 -25.87 -2.32
N ARG A 600 0.19 -24.95 -3.23
CA ARG A 600 -1.07 -24.20 -3.19
C ARG A 600 -2.28 -25.12 -3.21
N ASP A 601 -2.22 -26.18 -4.01
CA ASP A 601 -3.35 -27.07 -4.28
C ASP A 601 -3.60 -28.01 -3.09
N VAL A 602 -2.54 -28.49 -2.44
CA VAL A 602 -2.66 -29.24 -1.17
C VAL A 602 -3.20 -28.32 -0.07
N ILE A 603 -2.71 -27.09 0.04
CA ILE A 603 -3.22 -26.13 1.04
C ILE A 603 -4.70 -25.79 0.78
N LYS A 604 -5.14 -25.64 -0.48
CA LYS A 604 -6.57 -25.44 -0.80
C LYS A 604 -7.37 -26.67 -0.33
N LEU A 605 -7.04 -27.87 -0.81
CA LEU A 605 -7.75 -29.11 -0.51
C LEU A 605 -7.88 -29.36 1.01
N GLN A 606 -6.85 -29.05 1.79
CA GLN A 606 -6.89 -29.14 3.26
C GLN A 606 -7.82 -28.09 3.91
N GLY A 607 -8.02 -26.93 3.29
CA GLY A 607 -9.05 -25.96 3.66
C GLY A 607 -10.44 -26.47 3.33
N ASP A 608 -10.67 -26.85 2.06
CA ASP A 608 -11.96 -27.34 1.53
C ASP A 608 -12.58 -28.44 2.40
N VAL A 609 -11.77 -29.42 2.82
CA VAL A 609 -12.21 -30.52 3.70
C VAL A 609 -12.50 -30.04 5.12
N PHE A 610 -11.78 -29.05 5.64
CA PHE A 610 -12.04 -28.49 6.97
C PHE A 610 -13.32 -27.64 6.97
N GLU A 611 -13.53 -26.84 5.92
CA GLU A 611 -14.77 -26.11 5.65
C GLU A 611 -15.95 -27.09 5.56
N ALA A 612 -15.81 -28.17 4.79
CA ALA A 612 -16.80 -29.23 4.71
C ALA A 612 -17.08 -29.92 6.06
N TYR A 613 -16.06 -30.14 6.89
CA TYR A 613 -16.24 -30.66 8.25
C TYR A 613 -17.10 -29.71 9.10
N VAL A 614 -16.85 -28.40 9.04
CA VAL A 614 -17.67 -27.38 9.72
C VAL A 614 -19.11 -27.42 9.21
N GLY A 615 -19.31 -27.49 7.90
CA GLY A 615 -20.63 -27.66 7.28
C GLY A 615 -21.35 -28.91 7.78
N ALA A 616 -20.66 -30.05 7.89
CA ALA A 616 -21.22 -31.28 8.43
C ALA A 616 -21.57 -31.19 9.92
N VAL A 617 -20.76 -30.55 10.76
CA VAL A 617 -21.08 -30.31 12.18
C VAL A 617 -22.40 -29.55 12.32
N VAL A 618 -22.63 -28.52 11.50
CA VAL A 618 -23.89 -27.77 11.50
C VAL A 618 -25.09 -28.61 11.03
N LYS A 619 -24.89 -29.53 10.06
CA LYS A 619 -25.98 -30.37 9.51
C LYS A 619 -26.27 -31.65 10.29
N SER A 620 -25.33 -32.15 11.10
CA SER A 620 -25.43 -33.49 11.71
C SER A 620 -26.43 -33.62 12.87
N HIS A 621 -26.86 -32.51 13.47
CA HIS A 621 -27.72 -32.53 14.66
C HIS A 621 -28.56 -31.23 14.74
N PRO A 622 -29.75 -31.22 15.37
CA PRO A 622 -30.52 -29.98 15.58
C PRO A 622 -29.78 -28.89 16.38
N GLN A 623 -28.81 -29.29 17.21
CA GLN A 623 -27.90 -28.37 17.92
C GLN A 623 -26.56 -28.16 17.19
N GLY A 624 -26.41 -28.63 15.95
CA GLY A 624 -25.16 -28.61 15.19
C GLY A 624 -24.55 -27.21 15.05
N ASN A 625 -25.38 -26.18 14.87
CA ASN A 625 -24.93 -24.79 14.87
C ASN A 625 -24.30 -24.39 16.22
N ALA A 626 -24.95 -24.70 17.35
CA ALA A 626 -24.41 -24.40 18.67
C ALA A 626 -23.11 -25.19 18.96
N ASN A 627 -23.02 -26.44 18.48
CA ASN A 627 -21.81 -27.25 18.56
C ASN A 627 -20.66 -26.62 17.76
N ALA A 628 -20.92 -26.19 16.51
CA ALA A 628 -19.95 -25.50 15.66
C ALA A 628 -19.49 -24.19 16.29
N VAL A 629 -20.43 -23.33 16.73
CA VAL A 629 -20.15 -22.06 17.44
C VAL A 629 -19.25 -22.29 18.67
N THR A 630 -19.58 -23.28 19.50
CA THR A 630 -18.81 -23.58 20.73
C THR A 630 -17.41 -24.10 20.41
N TRP A 631 -17.28 -25.02 19.45
CA TRP A 631 -16.00 -25.57 19.02
C TRP A 631 -15.10 -24.52 18.35
N LEU A 632 -15.65 -23.73 17.43
CA LEU A 632 -14.94 -22.65 16.76
C LEU A 632 -14.52 -21.55 17.76
N LYS A 633 -15.33 -21.23 18.78
CA LYS A 633 -14.92 -20.34 19.88
C LYS A 633 -13.63 -20.82 20.53
N MET A 634 -13.58 -22.09 20.92
CA MET A 634 -12.40 -22.69 21.56
C MET A 634 -11.20 -22.77 20.62
N LEU A 635 -11.42 -23.18 19.37
CA LEU A 635 -10.37 -23.39 18.37
C LEU A 635 -9.71 -22.08 17.94
N TRP A 636 -10.51 -21.12 17.48
CA TRP A 636 -10.02 -19.79 17.10
C TRP A 636 -9.49 -19.00 18.29
N GLY A 637 -10.04 -19.22 19.49
CA GLY A 637 -9.53 -18.64 20.73
C GLY A 637 -8.03 -18.91 20.93
N ARG A 638 -7.53 -20.10 20.56
CA ARG A 638 -6.09 -20.43 20.56
C ARG A 638 -5.31 -19.55 19.58
N THR A 639 -5.83 -19.43 18.35
CA THR A 639 -5.21 -18.73 17.21
C THR A 639 -5.08 -17.21 17.40
N ILE A 640 -5.98 -16.60 18.19
CA ILE A 640 -5.96 -15.15 18.50
C ILE A 640 -5.88 -14.85 20.01
N LYS A 641 -5.26 -15.76 20.79
CA LYS A 641 -5.17 -15.70 22.27
C LYS A 641 -4.55 -14.40 22.79
N ASP A 642 -3.67 -13.75 22.04
CA ASP A 642 -3.05 -12.47 22.42
C ASP A 642 -3.93 -11.26 22.08
N GLN A 643 -4.59 -11.26 20.92
CA GLN A 643 -5.55 -10.24 20.52
C GLN A 643 -6.68 -10.14 21.56
N ILE A 644 -7.20 -11.29 22.02
CA ILE A 644 -8.23 -11.37 23.08
C ILE A 644 -7.76 -10.72 24.39
N LYS A 645 -6.55 -11.04 24.87
CA LYS A 645 -5.97 -10.41 26.08
C LYS A 645 -5.81 -8.89 25.93
N LEU A 646 -5.37 -8.42 24.77
CA LEU A 646 -5.21 -6.99 24.47
C LEU A 646 -6.58 -6.27 24.47
N ALA A 647 -7.60 -6.88 23.86
CA ALA A 647 -8.96 -6.37 23.86
C ALA A 647 -9.55 -6.29 25.27
N GLU A 648 -9.39 -7.32 26.09
CA GLU A 648 -9.82 -7.27 27.49
C GLU A 648 -9.15 -6.13 28.27
N SER A 649 -7.83 -5.95 28.09
CA SER A 649 -7.10 -4.88 28.77
C SER A 649 -7.62 -3.50 28.34
N CYS A 650 -7.83 -3.30 27.04
CA CYS A 650 -8.41 -2.08 26.49
C CYS A 650 -9.81 -1.80 27.04
N LEU A 651 -10.70 -2.81 27.04
CA LEU A 651 -12.06 -2.71 27.58
C LEU A 651 -12.08 -2.43 29.10
N LYS A 652 -11.15 -3.01 29.87
CA LYS A 652 -10.96 -2.70 31.30
C LYS A 652 -10.58 -1.23 31.52
N THR A 653 -9.64 -0.69 30.74
CA THR A 653 -9.27 0.74 30.79
C THR A 653 -10.42 1.66 30.36
N ILE A 654 -11.15 1.33 29.29
CA ILE A 654 -12.32 2.11 28.83
C ILE A 654 -13.44 2.12 29.88
N ALA A 655 -13.70 0.98 30.53
CA ALA A 655 -14.69 0.88 31.59
C ALA A 655 -14.29 1.73 32.81
N GLN A 656 -13.03 1.68 33.24
CA GLN A 656 -12.50 2.52 34.32
C GLN A 656 -12.63 4.02 34.00
N ALA A 657 -12.26 4.44 32.79
CA ALA A 657 -12.39 5.84 32.35
C ALA A 657 -13.86 6.32 32.37
N LYS A 658 -14.81 5.51 31.88
CA LYS A 658 -16.25 5.83 31.96
C LYS A 658 -16.75 5.91 33.40
N HIS A 659 -16.29 5.02 34.28
CA HIS A 659 -16.72 4.98 35.68
C HIS A 659 -16.18 6.16 36.51
N ILE A 660 -15.04 6.73 36.12
CA ILE A 660 -14.51 8.00 36.64
C ILE A 660 -15.37 9.17 36.12
N ALA A 661 -15.59 9.25 34.80
CA ALA A 661 -16.37 10.33 34.18
C ALA A 661 -17.83 10.43 34.70
N GLN A 662 -18.44 9.29 35.08
CA GLN A 662 -19.78 9.27 35.67
C GLN A 662 -19.82 9.75 37.14
N ARG A 663 -18.73 9.60 37.91
CA ARG A 663 -18.66 10.13 39.29
C ARG A 663 -18.52 11.65 39.34
N SER A 664 -17.96 12.27 38.28
CA SER A 664 -17.84 13.72 38.11
C SER A 664 -19.13 14.45 37.68
N HIS A 665 -20.30 13.81 37.77
CA HIS A 665 -21.60 14.41 37.40
C HIS A 665 -22.63 14.44 38.55
N THR A 666 -22.21 14.23 39.80
CA THR A 666 -23.15 14.12 40.95
C THR A 666 -22.86 15.06 42.12
N LYS A 667 -22.13 16.16 41.90
CA LYS A 667 -22.01 17.27 42.87
C LYS A 667 -22.12 18.62 42.17
N GLN A 668 -23.05 19.45 42.65
CA GLN A 668 -23.06 20.88 42.40
C GLN A 668 -22.26 21.58 43.50
N GLU A 669 -21.26 22.37 43.15
CA GLU A 669 -20.75 23.46 44.00
C GLU A 669 -19.94 24.45 43.13
N GLN A 670 -19.69 25.65 43.65
CA GLN A 670 -19.16 26.80 42.90
C GLN A 670 -17.62 26.88 42.92
N PRO A 671 -16.98 27.71 42.06
CA PRO A 671 -15.69 27.34 41.48
C PRO A 671 -14.47 27.66 42.35
N THR A 672 -13.57 26.67 42.44
CA THR A 672 -12.15 26.84 42.71
C THR A 672 -11.33 26.23 41.56
N GLN A 673 -10.07 26.64 41.42
CA GLN A 673 -9.24 26.31 40.25
C GLN A 673 -8.89 24.82 40.21
N PRO A 674 -8.92 24.15 39.03
CA PRO A 674 -8.60 22.74 38.92
C PRO A 674 -7.08 22.50 38.97
N GLU A 675 -6.62 21.77 39.98
CA GLU A 675 -5.27 21.17 39.96
C GLU A 675 -5.22 19.99 38.98
N ASN A 676 -4.07 19.79 38.32
CA ASN A 676 -3.92 18.82 37.24
C ASN A 676 -3.71 17.38 37.77
N GLU A 677 -4.77 16.56 37.79
CA GLU A 677 -4.58 15.09 37.84
C GLU A 677 -3.97 14.59 36.53
N ALA A 678 -2.71 14.17 36.59
CA ALA A 678 -1.94 13.82 35.40
C ALA A 678 -2.28 12.42 34.86
N LEU A 679 -2.42 12.31 33.53
CA LEU A 679 -2.66 11.06 32.79
C LEU A 679 -1.80 9.88 33.30
N PRO A 680 -2.31 8.62 33.28
CA PRO A 680 -1.54 7.45 33.69
C PRO A 680 -0.32 7.22 32.78
N LEU A 681 0.79 6.72 33.35
CA LEU A 681 2.00 6.38 32.59
C LEU A 681 1.80 5.06 31.82
N THR A 682 2.05 5.07 30.51
CA THR A 682 1.97 3.89 29.64
C THR A 682 3.18 3.86 28.70
N GLU A 683 3.52 2.68 28.15
CA GLU A 683 4.63 2.54 27.17
C GLU A 683 4.50 3.50 25.97
N GLN A 684 3.26 3.82 25.58
CA GLN A 684 2.94 4.72 24.47
C GLN A 684 3.23 6.20 24.79
N ASN A 685 2.99 6.64 26.04
CA ASN A 685 3.25 8.03 26.45
C ASN A 685 4.59 8.23 27.19
N ALA A 686 5.26 7.15 27.60
CA ALA A 686 6.52 7.19 28.35
C ALA A 686 7.63 8.01 27.67
N LYS A 687 7.80 7.90 26.35
CA LYS A 687 8.79 8.71 25.61
C LYS A 687 8.53 10.22 25.74
N GLY A 688 7.27 10.62 25.62
CA GLY A 688 6.84 12.01 25.77
C GLY A 688 7.05 12.52 27.19
N ARG A 689 6.70 11.71 28.20
CA ARG A 689 6.86 12.07 29.62
C ARG A 689 8.31 12.13 30.06
N LEU A 690 9.18 11.24 29.55
CA LEU A 690 10.63 11.31 29.79
C LEU A 690 11.23 12.58 29.17
N SER A 691 10.85 12.92 27.93
CA SER A 691 11.26 14.18 27.31
C SER A 691 10.78 15.39 28.11
N ALA A 692 9.51 15.41 28.53
CA ALA A 692 8.97 16.47 29.37
C ALA A 692 9.71 16.61 30.72
N ALA A 693 10.13 15.50 31.34
CA ALA A 693 10.83 15.49 32.62
C ALA A 693 12.27 16.06 32.55
N ILE A 694 13.06 15.71 31.53
CA ILE A 694 14.52 15.99 31.54
C ILE A 694 15.09 16.75 30.32
N SER A 695 14.29 16.96 29.27
CA SER A 695 14.75 17.65 28.05
C SER A 695 14.56 19.17 28.11
N VAL A 696 15.57 19.91 27.65
CA VAL A 696 15.56 21.36 27.36
C VAL A 696 16.44 21.63 26.12
N PRO A 697 16.37 22.79 25.45
CA PRO A 697 17.23 23.12 24.32
C PRO A 697 18.72 22.86 24.59
N GLY A 698 19.35 22.05 23.72
CA GLY A 698 20.73 21.59 23.86
C GLY A 698 20.89 20.17 24.41
N ILE A 699 19.88 19.63 25.10
CA ILE A 699 19.87 18.26 25.63
C ILE A 699 19.25 17.31 24.60
N LYS A 700 19.83 16.12 24.42
CA LYS A 700 19.32 15.10 23.48
C LYS A 700 19.04 13.79 24.23
N ILE A 701 17.90 13.17 23.92
CA ILE A 701 17.55 11.82 24.38
C ILE A 701 17.52 10.93 23.13
N ARG A 702 18.50 10.03 23.00
CA ARG A 702 18.61 9.11 21.85
C ARG A 702 18.01 7.75 22.19
N TYR A 703 17.48 7.07 21.17
CA TYR A 703 16.97 5.71 21.26
C TYR A 703 17.68 4.87 20.20
N GLU A 704 18.48 3.90 20.64
CA GLU A 704 19.42 3.17 19.77
C GLU A 704 19.14 1.67 19.80
N ASP A 705 19.34 1.00 18.67
CA ASP A 705 19.17 -0.45 18.56
C ASP A 705 20.25 -1.20 19.36
N MET A 706 19.82 -2.18 20.16
CA MET A 706 20.72 -3.08 20.89
C MET A 706 20.61 -4.51 20.34
N PRO A 707 21.71 -5.29 20.31
CA PRO A 707 21.71 -6.64 19.78
C PRO A 707 20.81 -7.57 20.61
N CYS A 708 19.66 -7.94 20.04
CA CYS A 708 18.71 -8.86 20.67
C CYS A 708 18.78 -10.25 20.02
N LYS A 709 19.26 -11.25 20.77
CA LYS A 709 19.23 -12.67 20.35
C LYS A 709 17.92 -13.38 20.72
N LYS A 710 16.91 -12.65 21.23
CA LYS A 710 15.61 -13.22 21.64
C LYS A 710 14.62 -13.17 20.48
N LYS A 711 13.86 -14.24 20.32
CA LYS A 711 12.72 -14.31 19.39
C LYS A 711 11.41 -14.24 20.15
N ASP A 712 10.39 -13.74 19.46
CA ASP A 712 9.02 -13.77 19.90
C ASP A 712 8.55 -15.22 19.97
N LYS A 713 7.88 -15.62 21.06
CA LYS A 713 7.50 -17.02 21.26
C LYS A 713 6.38 -17.47 20.33
N ASP A 714 5.53 -16.51 19.94
CA ASP A 714 4.25 -16.78 19.29
C ASP A 714 4.39 -16.66 17.76
N THR A 715 5.24 -15.75 17.28
CA THR A 715 5.50 -15.55 15.84
C THR A 715 6.87 -16.07 15.36
N GLY A 716 7.79 -16.42 16.26
CA GLY A 716 9.15 -16.87 15.91
C GLY A 716 10.08 -15.79 15.34
N LEU A 717 9.59 -14.56 15.18
CA LEU A 717 10.31 -13.40 14.66
C LEU A 717 11.33 -12.85 15.68
N PRO A 718 12.43 -12.21 15.27
CA PRO A 718 13.35 -11.56 16.19
C PRO A 718 12.67 -10.40 16.93
N LEU A 719 12.87 -10.30 18.25
CA LEU A 719 12.44 -9.15 19.04
C LEU A 719 13.41 -7.99 18.87
N PHE A 720 12.90 -6.77 18.94
CA PHE A 720 13.74 -5.57 18.97
C PHE A 720 14.08 -5.21 20.41
N ALA A 721 15.35 -4.90 20.68
CA ALA A 721 15.79 -4.27 21.91
C ALA A 721 16.25 -2.84 21.61
N ILE A 722 15.80 -1.88 22.42
CA ILE A 722 16.18 -0.47 22.31
C ILE A 722 16.78 -0.03 23.64
N GLY A 723 17.93 0.64 23.59
CA GLY A 723 18.48 1.41 24.70
C GLY A 723 18.07 2.87 24.59
N VAL A 724 17.86 3.55 25.72
CA VAL A 724 17.68 5.00 25.79
C VAL A 724 18.90 5.65 26.44
N TYR A 725 19.42 6.69 25.80
CA TYR A 725 20.67 7.37 26.14
C TYR A 725 20.46 8.88 26.21
N LEU A 726 21.28 9.57 27.00
CA LEU A 726 21.21 11.01 27.25
C LEU A 726 22.55 11.68 26.88
N ASP A 727 22.48 12.78 26.14
CA ASP A 727 23.59 13.69 25.89
C ASP A 727 23.23 15.12 26.35
N GLY A 728 24.17 15.80 26.98
CA GLY A 728 23.96 17.09 27.64
C GLY A 728 24.05 16.98 29.15
N TRP A 729 23.81 18.07 29.87
CA TRP A 729 23.98 18.13 31.35
C TRP A 729 25.40 17.80 31.85
N GLY A 730 26.41 17.91 30.99
CA GLY A 730 27.80 17.49 31.25
C GLY A 730 28.09 16.01 30.96
N GLU A 731 27.10 15.26 30.45
CA GLU A 731 27.16 13.83 30.17
C GLU A 731 27.08 13.58 28.65
N THR A 732 27.72 12.51 28.16
CA THR A 732 27.66 12.08 26.76
C THR A 732 27.37 10.59 26.70
N ASN A 733 26.44 10.16 25.85
CA ASN A 733 26.00 8.78 25.69
C ASN A 733 25.62 8.06 27.02
N LYS A 734 25.03 8.79 27.97
CA LYS A 734 24.70 8.27 29.30
C LYS A 734 23.50 7.36 29.22
N TYR A 735 23.70 6.06 29.42
CA TYR A 735 22.64 5.05 29.41
C TYR A 735 21.60 5.30 30.53
N MET A 736 20.33 5.33 30.16
CA MET A 736 19.19 5.62 31.04
C MET A 736 18.26 4.41 31.26
N GLY A 737 18.23 3.44 30.34
CA GLY A 737 17.37 2.25 30.43
C GLY A 737 17.24 1.47 29.12
N CYS A 738 16.57 0.32 29.17
CA CYS A 738 16.30 -0.53 28.00
C CYS A 738 14.89 -1.10 27.97
N GLY A 739 14.45 -1.51 26.78
CA GLY A 739 13.18 -2.19 26.58
C GLY A 739 13.20 -3.14 25.39
N VAL A 740 12.34 -4.16 25.44
CA VAL A 740 12.25 -5.22 24.42
C VAL A 740 10.80 -5.43 23.99
N GLY A 741 10.55 -5.52 22.69
CA GLY A 741 9.20 -5.61 22.14
C GLY A 741 9.13 -6.19 20.73
N LYS A 742 7.91 -6.53 20.28
CA LYS A 742 7.64 -7.08 18.95
C LYS A 742 7.90 -6.04 17.84
N ARG A 743 7.99 -4.74 18.17
CA ARG A 743 8.41 -3.64 17.28
C ARG A 743 9.38 -2.69 18.00
N LYS A 744 10.22 -1.96 17.25
CA LYS A 744 11.14 -0.93 17.79
C LYS A 744 10.42 0.19 18.56
N ALA A 745 9.20 0.54 18.15
CA ALA A 745 8.38 1.54 18.85
C ALA A 745 8.07 1.10 20.30
N ASP A 746 7.56 -0.12 20.46
CA ASP A 746 7.19 -0.71 21.75
C ASP A 746 8.43 -0.91 22.65
N ALA A 747 9.50 -1.44 22.06
CA ALA A 747 10.79 -1.61 22.73
C ALA A 747 11.33 -0.28 23.27
N GLY A 748 11.29 0.80 22.48
CA GLY A 748 11.68 2.13 22.93
C GLY A 748 10.70 2.78 23.92
N GLY A 749 9.42 2.44 23.87
CA GLY A 749 8.42 2.86 24.87
C GLY A 749 8.73 2.29 26.26
N LYS A 750 9.02 0.98 26.31
CA LYS A 750 9.51 0.28 27.50
C LYS A 750 10.85 0.83 28.00
N ALA A 751 11.77 1.16 27.11
CA ALA A 751 13.06 1.77 27.47
C ALA A 751 12.86 3.12 28.19
N ALA A 752 11.95 3.97 27.68
CA ALA A 752 11.60 5.22 28.34
C ALA A 752 10.87 5.02 29.68
N LEU A 753 10.03 3.99 29.78
CA LEU A 753 9.31 3.65 31.00
C LEU A 753 10.27 3.17 32.10
N GLN A 754 11.21 2.29 31.79
CA GLN A 754 12.26 1.86 32.73
C GLN A 754 13.15 3.05 33.19
N ALA A 755 13.45 3.98 32.28
CA ALA A 755 14.17 5.21 32.65
C ALA A 755 13.37 6.06 33.64
N LEU A 756 12.07 6.27 33.39
CA LEU A 756 11.15 7.01 34.28
C LEU A 756 10.98 6.34 35.66
N GLU A 757 11.02 5.02 35.73
CA GLU A 757 10.96 4.27 36.99
C GLU A 757 12.22 4.47 37.86
N ASN A 758 13.36 4.82 37.25
CA ASN A 758 14.61 5.12 37.95
C ASN A 758 14.58 6.52 38.60
N ARG A 759 13.73 6.69 39.62
CA ARG A 759 13.52 7.95 40.36
C ARG A 759 14.79 8.54 40.98
N LYS A 760 15.83 7.74 41.23
CA LYS A 760 17.14 8.25 41.69
C LYS A 760 17.87 9.00 40.58
N LEU A 761 17.88 8.43 39.38
CA LEU A 761 18.50 9.02 38.19
C LEU A 761 17.72 10.24 37.69
N LEU A 762 16.37 10.16 37.65
CA LEU A 762 15.55 11.28 37.18
C LEU A 762 15.71 12.54 38.02
N LYS A 763 15.67 12.43 39.36
CA LYS A 763 15.78 13.59 40.27
C LYS A 763 17.00 14.47 40.02
N VAL A 764 18.12 13.88 39.57
CA VAL A 764 19.34 14.63 39.24
C VAL A 764 19.12 15.51 38.01
N TYR A 765 18.47 14.99 36.97
CA TYR A 765 18.23 15.74 35.73
C TYR A 765 17.00 16.66 35.81
N GLU A 766 15.98 16.31 36.59
CA GLU A 766 14.86 17.20 36.94
C GLU A 766 15.36 18.45 37.70
N ALA A 767 16.29 18.27 38.65
CA ALA A 767 16.93 19.39 39.36
C ALA A 767 17.77 20.27 38.42
N LYS A 768 18.62 19.66 37.57
CA LYS A 768 19.38 20.40 36.55
C LYS A 768 18.47 21.16 35.58
N LYS A 769 17.37 20.54 35.14
CA LYS A 769 16.34 21.18 34.30
C LYS A 769 15.70 22.38 34.99
N LYS A 770 15.36 22.25 36.28
CA LYS A 770 14.78 23.35 37.05
C LYS A 770 15.76 24.54 37.13
N GLN A 771 17.02 24.29 37.50
CA GLN A 771 18.05 25.33 37.57
C GLN A 771 18.22 26.07 36.23
N TRP A 772 18.30 25.35 35.11
CA TRP A 772 18.41 25.96 33.77
C TRP A 772 17.21 26.85 33.41
N ILE A 773 15.99 26.49 33.87
CA ILE A 773 14.79 27.31 33.67
C ILE A 773 14.87 28.59 34.53
N GLU A 774 15.33 28.49 35.77
CA GLU A 774 15.50 29.64 36.68
C GLU A 774 16.56 30.61 36.13
N GLU A 775 17.73 30.11 35.70
CA GLU A 775 18.78 30.88 35.01
C GLU A 775 18.26 31.56 33.74
N LYS A 776 17.40 30.88 32.95
CA LYS A 776 16.79 31.44 31.73
C LYS A 776 15.63 32.40 31.97
N VAL A 777 15.08 32.45 33.19
CA VAL A 777 14.05 33.42 33.60
C VAL A 777 14.69 34.68 34.16
N GLU A 778 15.82 34.58 34.88
CA GLU A 778 16.53 35.76 35.39
C GLU A 778 17.24 36.52 34.28
N ALA A 779 17.94 35.82 33.37
CA ALA A 779 18.53 36.37 32.14
C ALA A 779 17.49 36.75 31.04
N ARG A 780 16.30 37.16 31.49
CA ARG A 780 15.17 37.71 30.72
C ARG A 780 14.46 38.86 31.47
N LYS A 781 14.93 39.21 32.68
CA LYS A 781 14.52 40.39 33.46
C LYS A 781 15.61 41.47 33.44
N GLU A 782 16.86 41.04 33.32
CA GLU A 782 17.98 41.81 32.76
C GLU A 782 17.78 42.02 31.25
#